data_AF-N9UVM9-F1
#
_entry.id   AF-N9UVM9-F1
#
_cell.length_a   1.000
_cell.length_b   1.000
_cell.length_c   1.000
_cell.angle_alpha   90.00
_cell.angle_beta   90.00
_cell.angle_gamma   90.00
#
_symmetry.space_group_name_H-M   'P 1'
#
loop_
_entity.id
_entity.type
_entity.pdbx_description
1 polymer ?
#
loop_
_entity_poly.entity_id
_entity_poly.type
_entity_poly.pdbx_seq_one_letter_code
_entity_poly.pdbx_strand_id
1 'polypeptide(L)'
;MTKDEESKTVYEGICYSTPLPTRSFFYDESIGINTKRIKTIHLILTLCLNIGTDSPDQIKQKDSASKECWIDTAGKTNRKLVYDIAANLTDQYRSWQNGSKIEPCCDPTYEDVRRLCLTFRRMADTDRILFHYNGHGVPLPTLNGEIWFFDKEFTQYIPLQIYELLQTIGTPSIYIFDCSCAGRIITWCKKYAQSKQKKNKNKNGENYMFLGSCQDDEMLPTNPFYPADLFTSCLTTPLRVAVLYYIQNSLLMKWDATIIDRIPGVLNNRRTPLGELNWIFTAITDSIAWNVLPRPLFYKLFRQDLLIASLYRNFFLAQRVMQSLKCKPISYPILPDASNHYLWVVWDRALELCLLQINNHCNSFNESTSSFFDEQLVAFEVWLESDNIANCIAAQLPILLQVLLSQTLRERALKLLCRFLDLGPWACDQALAVGIFPYILKLLSSTTSVDFYEYLVFCWMKILVVDKKKTFHQNLIRENHQIYFLNVLKNNTKNLNTGTNAYALFILTTLLEDNTQVKATLVQANIIEVIHFYFKSENIEVRSWALLCLSKLWEGSVEIKIRAQKKGIINSLMLLLQDPNPRVRVALLNCLTTLIGEPYADIGEACNEIALKTAVLVHDACPKVREHLIVLYQRLAKVLVGTVKESKIFEQTVEIGKEDPDTDVNGAAEILNEILEIYTNKEEGRTITPQRRISALNTIVNKLYESRVYELSQPLLKKRKEITPQRKWFKEKYVESRTQFTLIGSDFENHKLKQIGRFIGEEGHEFNPGNMLFHPTLPLLVVGSNKGSTIRVFDTNSESVVNAWNNLNSGNKSVSGMTWINKTDIPMLVTSTNDGAIRIWRNWEDSGSNVLVSSFKGVMEECLPDIGAKVVGLGESRLLTAGNSMIRIWDLEKEELEANIRMKTSIT
;
A
#
# COMPACT_ATOMS: atom_id res chain seq x y z
N MET A 1 34.46 8.57 18.21
CA MET A 1 35.20 7.71 17.27
C MET A 1 34.92 8.22 15.88
N THR A 2 36.00 8.63 15.21
CA THR A 2 36.19 9.00 13.79
C THR A 2 34.99 9.51 12.99
N LYS A 3 35.15 10.73 12.44
CA LYS A 3 34.45 11.19 11.24
C LYS A 3 34.54 10.08 10.19
N ASP A 4 33.45 9.32 10.01
CA ASP A 4 33.26 8.53 8.81
C ASP A 4 33.21 9.54 7.66
N GLU A 5 34.25 9.52 6.82
CA GLU A 5 34.26 10.24 5.55
C GLU A 5 32.95 9.92 4.84
N GLU A 6 32.25 10.98 4.41
CA GLU A 6 31.09 10.88 3.54
C GLU A 6 31.40 9.86 2.44
N SER A 7 30.65 8.76 2.46
CA SER A 7 30.82 7.64 1.54
C SER A 7 30.89 8.19 0.11
N LYS A 8 32.04 8.00 -0.56
CA LYS A 8 32.22 8.29 -1.99
C LYS A 8 31.00 7.78 -2.75
N THR A 9 30.34 8.67 -3.49
CA THR A 9 29.11 8.39 -4.22
C THR A 9 29.36 7.33 -5.29
N VAL A 10 28.56 6.26 -5.25
CA VAL A 10 28.66 5.10 -6.16
C VAL A 10 27.66 5.32 -7.29
N TYR A 11 28.09 5.16 -8.55
CA TYR A 11 27.19 5.28 -9.70
C TYR A 11 26.24 4.06 -9.74
N GLU A 12 24.92 4.27 -9.78
CA GLU A 12 23.92 3.18 -9.90
C GLU A 12 23.17 3.20 -11.25
N GLY A 13 23.31 4.26 -12.05
CA GLY A 13 22.54 4.49 -13.28
C GLY A 13 21.05 4.76 -13.08
N ILE A 14 20.41 5.37 -14.07
CA ILE A 14 18.93 5.46 -14.11
C ILE A 14 18.39 4.28 -14.91
N CYS A 15 17.80 3.31 -14.22
CA CYS A 15 17.04 2.24 -14.86
C CYS A 15 15.54 2.44 -14.64
N TYR A 16 14.74 2.30 -15.69
CA TYR A 16 13.31 2.06 -15.49
C TYR A 16 13.17 0.67 -14.88
N SER A 17 12.72 0.63 -13.63
CA SER A 17 12.41 -0.63 -12.97
C SER A 17 11.35 -1.38 -13.77
N THR A 18 11.46 -2.71 -13.82
CA THR A 18 10.37 -3.56 -14.31
C THR A 18 9.05 -3.19 -13.61
N PRO A 19 7.91 -3.23 -14.32
CA PRO A 19 6.61 -2.88 -13.74
C PRO A 19 6.39 -3.64 -12.43
N LEU A 20 5.69 -2.98 -11.49
CA LEU A 20 5.28 -3.58 -10.22
C LEU A 20 4.83 -5.02 -10.47
N PRO A 21 5.40 -6.03 -9.80
CA PRO A 21 4.97 -7.40 -10.00
C PRO A 21 3.44 -7.43 -9.88
N THR A 22 2.81 -7.93 -10.94
CA THR A 22 1.37 -8.17 -11.02
C THR A 22 1.00 -9.35 -10.14
N ARG A 23 1.46 -9.37 -8.88
CA ARG A 23 0.71 -10.10 -7.88
C ARG A 23 -0.64 -9.40 -7.81
N SER A 24 -1.69 -10.16 -8.11
CA SER A 24 -3.04 -9.82 -7.73
C SER A 24 -3.03 -9.59 -6.22
N PHE A 25 -2.86 -8.33 -5.81
CA PHE A 25 -2.94 -7.94 -4.42
C PHE A 25 -4.33 -8.32 -3.90
N PHE A 26 -4.39 -8.84 -2.68
CA PHE A 26 -5.55 -9.56 -2.14
C PHE A 26 -6.73 -8.64 -1.81
N TYR A 27 -6.57 -7.32 -1.97
CA TYR A 27 -7.69 -6.38 -2.06
C TYR A 27 -8.50 -6.64 -3.34
N ASP A 28 -9.33 -7.67 -3.30
CA ASP A 28 -10.42 -7.83 -4.24
C ASP A 28 -11.41 -6.68 -3.98
N GLU A 29 -11.27 -5.59 -4.74
CA GLU A 29 -12.13 -4.40 -4.65
C GLU A 29 -13.61 -4.70 -4.90
N SER A 30 -13.97 -5.92 -5.33
CA SER A 30 -15.37 -6.39 -5.27
C SER A 30 -15.92 -6.42 -3.84
N ILE A 31 -15.03 -6.39 -2.84
CA ILE A 31 -15.33 -6.47 -1.41
C ILE A 31 -15.23 -5.09 -0.74
N GLY A 32 -14.42 -4.15 -1.25
CA GLY A 32 -14.01 -2.96 -0.50
C GLY A 32 -14.32 -1.62 -1.14
N ILE A 33 -15.12 -0.78 -0.47
CA ILE A 33 -15.42 0.66 -0.72
C ILE A 33 -16.67 0.95 -1.57
N ASN A 34 -16.91 0.27 -2.71
CA ASN A 34 -18.07 0.57 -3.58
C ASN A 34 -19.30 -0.34 -3.38
N THR A 35 -19.24 -1.32 -2.48
CA THR A 35 -20.43 -2.09 -2.10
C THR A 35 -21.34 -1.25 -1.22
N LYS A 36 -22.60 -1.05 -1.60
CA LYS A 36 -23.64 -0.39 -0.79
C LYS A 36 -23.54 -0.89 0.65
N ARG A 37 -23.24 0.00 1.61
CA ARG A 37 -23.21 -0.35 3.04
C ARG A 37 -24.61 -0.78 3.46
N ILE A 38 -24.77 -2.07 3.73
CA ILE A 38 -26.00 -2.63 4.30
C ILE A 38 -26.04 -2.20 5.76
N LYS A 39 -27.14 -1.58 6.19
CA LYS A 39 -27.34 -1.20 7.59
C LYS A 39 -28.39 -2.11 8.22
N THR A 40 -28.26 -2.32 9.52
CA THR A 40 -29.32 -2.95 10.33
C THR A 40 -30.10 -1.86 11.04
N ILE A 41 -31.29 -1.53 10.51
CA ILE A 41 -32.13 -0.43 11.03
C ILE A 41 -33.35 -0.97 11.80
N HIS A 42 -33.80 -2.19 11.48
CA HIS A 42 -35.02 -2.77 12.02
C HIS A 42 -34.68 -4.01 12.87
N LEU A 43 -35.07 -3.97 14.15
CA LEU A 43 -34.83 -5.06 15.11
C LEU A 43 -36.17 -5.56 15.65
N ILE A 44 -36.37 -6.88 15.63
CA ILE A 44 -37.52 -7.57 16.20
C ILE A 44 -37.01 -8.35 17.40
N LEU A 45 -37.51 -8.04 18.60
CA LEU A 45 -37.13 -8.73 19.83
C LEU A 45 -38.30 -9.61 20.29
N THR A 46 -38.23 -10.91 20.05
CA THR A 46 -39.21 -11.89 20.52
C THR A 46 -38.75 -12.51 21.84
N LEU A 47 -39.47 -12.22 22.91
CA LEU A 47 -39.21 -12.73 24.25
C LEU A 47 -40.32 -13.70 24.63
N CYS A 48 -39.98 -14.99 24.77
CA CYS A 48 -40.88 -16.05 25.19
C CYS A 48 -40.42 -16.58 26.56
N LEU A 49 -40.87 -15.91 27.62
CA LEU A 49 -40.33 -16.05 28.98
C LEU A 49 -41.37 -16.57 29.98
N ASN A 50 -42.66 -16.22 29.81
CA ASN A 50 -43.78 -16.66 30.65
C ASN A 50 -43.42 -16.73 32.15
N ILE A 51 -43.02 -15.58 32.69
CA ILE A 51 -42.43 -15.45 34.03
C ILE A 51 -43.39 -16.01 35.10
N GLY A 52 -42.86 -16.90 35.94
CA GLY A 52 -43.57 -17.54 37.05
C GLY A 52 -44.06 -18.95 36.77
N THR A 53 -43.97 -19.43 35.53
CA THR A 53 -44.28 -20.82 35.15
C THR A 53 -43.13 -21.43 34.36
N ASP A 54 -42.49 -22.45 34.93
CA ASP A 54 -41.40 -23.16 34.26
C ASP A 54 -41.93 -24.03 33.10
N SER A 55 -41.13 -24.17 32.05
CA SER A 55 -41.48 -25.05 30.94
C SER A 55 -41.32 -26.53 31.32
N PRO A 56 -42.05 -27.45 30.68
CA PRO A 56 -42.04 -28.88 31.05
C PRO A 56 -40.64 -29.53 31.00
N ASP A 57 -39.75 -29.00 30.16
CA ASP A 57 -38.41 -29.55 29.91
C ASP A 57 -37.31 -28.91 30.79
N GLN A 58 -37.61 -27.81 31.51
CA GLN A 58 -36.63 -27.01 32.24
C GLN A 58 -37.13 -26.68 33.65
N ILE A 59 -36.99 -27.62 34.58
CA ILE A 59 -37.31 -27.38 36.00
C ILE A 59 -36.16 -26.59 36.64
N LYS A 60 -36.41 -25.33 37.01
CA LYS A 60 -35.41 -24.48 37.65
C LYS A 60 -35.21 -24.88 39.11
N GLN A 61 -33.95 -25.03 39.53
CA GLN A 61 -33.61 -25.24 40.94
C GLN A 61 -33.71 -23.91 41.71
N LYS A 62 -33.97 -23.94 43.03
CA LYS A 62 -34.16 -22.72 43.86
C LYS A 62 -32.98 -21.74 43.81
N ASP A 63 -31.75 -22.25 43.62
CA ASP A 63 -30.51 -21.46 43.55
C ASP A 63 -29.97 -21.33 42.11
N SER A 64 -30.83 -21.40 41.09
CA SER A 64 -30.42 -21.23 39.68
C SER A 64 -30.35 -19.76 39.26
N ALA A 65 -29.59 -19.47 38.20
CA ALA A 65 -29.59 -18.18 37.52
C ALA A 65 -31.01 -17.68 37.20
N SER A 66 -31.39 -16.52 37.75
CA SER A 66 -32.73 -15.94 37.66
C SER A 66 -32.78 -14.55 37.02
N LYS A 67 -31.64 -13.92 36.80
CA LYS A 67 -31.60 -12.55 36.25
C LYS A 67 -31.74 -12.60 34.73
N GLU A 68 -32.68 -11.84 34.19
CA GLU A 68 -32.87 -11.66 32.76
C GLU A 68 -32.78 -10.17 32.43
N CYS A 69 -31.92 -9.80 31.48
CA CYS A 69 -31.57 -8.41 31.15
C CYS A 69 -31.26 -7.56 32.39
N TRP A 70 -30.57 -8.19 33.36
CA TRP A 70 -30.17 -7.64 34.65
C TRP A 70 -31.33 -7.34 35.63
N ILE A 71 -32.55 -7.78 35.35
CA ILE A 71 -33.69 -7.76 36.26
C ILE A 71 -33.84 -9.12 36.91
N ASP A 72 -33.94 -9.17 38.24
CA ASP A 72 -34.16 -10.42 38.95
C ASP A 72 -35.61 -10.90 38.82
N THR A 73 -35.79 -12.12 38.31
CA THR A 73 -37.09 -12.79 38.16
C THR A 73 -37.36 -13.81 39.27
N ALA A 74 -36.41 -14.07 40.17
CA ALA A 74 -36.55 -15.07 41.22
C ALA A 74 -37.78 -14.80 42.11
N GLY A 75 -38.68 -15.79 42.21
CA GLY A 75 -39.84 -15.76 43.10
C GLY A 75 -40.93 -14.75 42.71
N LYS A 76 -40.84 -14.10 41.54
CA LYS A 76 -41.85 -13.14 41.07
C LYS A 76 -42.83 -13.80 40.10
N THR A 77 -44.13 -13.57 40.30
CA THR A 77 -45.23 -14.08 39.44
C THR A 77 -45.86 -13.00 38.55
N ASN A 78 -45.32 -11.77 38.58
CA ASN A 78 -45.89 -10.64 37.85
C ASN A 78 -45.51 -10.69 36.37
N ARG A 79 -46.46 -11.07 35.51
CA ARG A 79 -46.29 -11.07 34.04
C ARG A 79 -45.91 -9.71 33.45
N LYS A 80 -46.19 -8.60 34.15
CA LYS A 80 -45.77 -7.26 33.68
C LYS A 80 -44.26 -7.07 33.64
N LEU A 81 -43.49 -7.89 34.37
CA LEU A 81 -42.02 -7.84 34.38
C LEU A 81 -41.41 -8.12 33.00
N VAL A 82 -42.09 -8.87 32.14
CA VAL A 82 -41.63 -9.12 30.76
C VAL A 82 -41.49 -7.82 29.98
N TYR A 83 -42.39 -6.84 30.20
CA TYR A 83 -42.30 -5.53 29.55
C TYR A 83 -41.12 -4.71 30.04
N ASP A 84 -40.77 -4.81 31.33
CA ASP A 84 -39.61 -4.13 31.90
C ASP A 84 -38.29 -4.75 31.36
N ILE A 85 -38.24 -6.09 31.24
CA ILE A 85 -37.13 -6.82 30.59
C ILE A 85 -37.00 -6.40 29.13
N ALA A 86 -38.12 -6.31 28.41
CA ALA A 86 -38.14 -5.89 27.01
C ALA A 86 -37.68 -4.45 26.82
N ALA A 87 -38.06 -3.54 27.72
CA ALA A 87 -37.61 -2.15 27.73
C ALA A 87 -36.09 -2.07 27.95
N ASN A 88 -35.57 -2.79 28.95
CA ASN A 88 -34.13 -2.87 29.21
C ASN A 88 -33.36 -3.45 28.03
N LEU A 89 -33.82 -4.55 27.43
CA LEU A 89 -33.17 -5.13 26.25
C LEU A 89 -33.17 -4.16 25.05
N THR A 90 -34.28 -3.44 24.88
CA THR A 90 -34.39 -2.39 23.85
C THR A 90 -33.34 -1.31 24.06
N ASP A 91 -33.18 -0.83 25.29
CA ASP A 91 -32.18 0.20 25.62
C ASP A 91 -30.74 -0.30 25.49
N GLN A 92 -30.49 -1.57 25.81
CA GLN A 92 -29.20 -2.20 25.56
C GLN A 92 -28.86 -2.21 24.06
N TYR A 93 -29.80 -2.59 23.18
CA TYR A 93 -29.59 -2.54 21.73
C TYR A 93 -29.44 -1.10 21.19
N ARG A 94 -30.19 -0.13 21.76
CA ARG A 94 -30.06 1.29 21.39
C ARG A 94 -28.67 1.83 21.67
N SER A 95 -28.02 1.37 22.75
CA SER A 95 -26.67 1.80 23.10
C SER A 95 -25.63 1.50 22.00
N TRP A 96 -25.85 0.44 21.19
CA TRP A 96 -24.96 0.04 20.10
C TRP A 96 -25.27 0.74 18.78
N GLN A 97 -26.54 1.05 18.51
CA GLN A 97 -26.98 1.63 17.25
C GLN A 97 -28.12 2.64 17.47
N ASN A 98 -27.74 3.91 17.57
CA ASN A 98 -28.68 5.02 17.65
C ASN A 98 -29.50 5.13 16.35
N GLY A 99 -30.82 5.31 16.48
CA GLY A 99 -31.73 5.54 15.34
C GLY A 99 -32.36 4.29 14.72
N SER A 100 -32.19 3.11 15.33
CA SER A 100 -32.87 1.88 14.89
C SER A 100 -34.32 1.82 15.39
N LYS A 101 -35.22 1.29 14.56
CA LYS A 101 -36.59 0.96 14.97
C LYS A 101 -36.59 -0.44 15.60
N ILE A 102 -36.80 -0.48 16.91
CA ILE A 102 -36.78 -1.71 17.72
C ILE A 102 -38.20 -1.95 18.22
N GLU A 103 -38.76 -3.11 17.91
CA GLU A 103 -40.08 -3.53 18.37
C GLU A 103 -39.95 -4.78 19.24
N PRO A 104 -40.21 -4.69 20.55
CA PRO A 104 -40.29 -5.84 21.42
C PRO A 104 -41.67 -6.52 21.36
N CYS A 105 -41.66 -7.85 21.23
CA CYS A 105 -42.81 -8.73 21.31
C CYS A 105 -42.67 -9.58 22.59
N CYS A 106 -43.48 -9.26 23.59
CA CYS A 106 -43.50 -9.93 24.90
C CYS A 106 -44.51 -11.07 24.87
N ASP A 107 -44.05 -12.30 25.10
CA ASP A 107 -44.80 -13.56 25.02
C ASP A 107 -45.80 -13.60 23.84
N PRO A 108 -45.34 -13.43 22.59
CA PRO A 108 -46.24 -13.21 21.46
C PRO A 108 -46.82 -14.51 20.88
N THR A 109 -47.92 -14.35 20.14
CA THR A 109 -48.41 -15.37 19.22
C THR A 109 -47.62 -15.35 17.91
N TYR A 110 -47.58 -16.48 17.20
CA TYR A 110 -46.91 -16.55 15.91
C TYR A 110 -47.48 -15.55 14.89
N GLU A 111 -48.80 -15.34 14.87
CA GLU A 111 -49.44 -14.42 13.93
C GLU A 111 -48.96 -12.97 14.12
N ASP A 112 -48.73 -12.56 15.36
CA ASP A 112 -48.24 -11.22 15.68
C ASP A 112 -46.80 -11.03 15.21
N VAL A 113 -45.94 -12.03 15.46
CA VAL A 113 -44.55 -12.03 14.98
C VAL A 113 -44.49 -12.03 13.46
N ARG A 114 -45.32 -12.83 12.79
CA ARG A 114 -45.40 -12.91 11.33
C ARG A 114 -45.81 -11.56 10.72
N ARG A 115 -46.84 -10.91 11.28
CA ARG A 115 -47.31 -9.59 10.82
C ARG A 115 -46.22 -8.52 10.94
N LEU A 116 -45.48 -8.54 12.05
CA LEU A 116 -44.35 -7.63 12.28
C LEU A 116 -43.21 -7.88 11.30
N CYS A 117 -42.81 -9.15 11.10
CA CYS A 117 -41.75 -9.53 10.16
C CYS A 117 -42.04 -9.04 8.74
N LEU A 118 -43.28 -9.22 8.26
CA LEU A 118 -43.69 -8.74 6.94
C LEU A 118 -43.68 -7.22 6.85
N THR A 119 -44.10 -6.53 7.91
CA THR A 119 -44.10 -5.06 7.96
C THR A 119 -42.68 -4.51 7.91
N PHE A 120 -41.78 -5.05 8.72
CA PHE A 120 -40.38 -4.62 8.77
C PHE A 120 -39.61 -4.97 7.51
N ARG A 121 -39.90 -6.10 6.84
CA ARG A 121 -39.31 -6.40 5.53
C ARG A 121 -39.77 -5.40 4.46
N ARG A 122 -41.04 -5.03 4.43
CA ARG A 122 -41.52 -3.98 3.51
C ARG A 122 -40.86 -2.63 3.76
N MET A 123 -40.61 -2.29 5.02
CA MET A 123 -39.94 -1.03 5.40
C MET A 123 -38.44 -1.04 5.13
N ALA A 124 -37.75 -2.16 5.37
CA ALA A 124 -36.30 -2.27 5.22
C ALA A 124 -35.86 -2.40 3.76
N ASP A 125 -36.70 -2.94 2.87
CA ASP A 125 -36.39 -3.21 1.46
C ASP A 125 -35.05 -3.98 1.31
N THR A 126 -33.95 -3.25 1.05
CA THR A 126 -32.60 -3.80 0.87
C THR A 126 -31.74 -3.86 2.15
N ASP A 127 -32.19 -3.27 3.25
CA ASP A 127 -31.48 -3.25 4.53
C ASP A 127 -31.68 -4.54 5.35
N ARG A 128 -30.78 -4.74 6.32
CA ARG A 128 -30.77 -5.93 7.17
C ARG A 128 -31.79 -5.81 8.30
N ILE A 129 -32.47 -6.91 8.58
CA ILE A 129 -33.34 -7.08 9.76
C ILE A 129 -32.65 -7.98 10.76
N LEU A 130 -32.67 -7.59 12.04
CA LEU A 130 -32.25 -8.44 13.14
C LEU A 130 -33.47 -9.05 13.83
N PHE A 131 -33.45 -10.35 14.02
CA PHE A 131 -34.46 -11.10 14.75
C PHE A 131 -33.80 -11.75 15.98
N HIS A 132 -34.21 -11.32 17.17
CA HIS A 132 -33.71 -11.85 18.43
C HIS A 132 -34.81 -12.70 19.07
N TYR A 133 -34.52 -13.96 19.34
CA TYR A 133 -35.43 -14.91 19.98
C TYR A 133 -34.84 -15.38 21.30
N ASN A 134 -35.53 -15.06 22.39
CA ASN A 134 -35.26 -15.62 23.70
C ASN A 134 -36.37 -16.62 24.04
N GLY A 135 -35.99 -17.89 24.20
CA GLY A 135 -36.90 -19.02 24.41
C GLY A 135 -36.73 -19.70 25.76
N HIS A 136 -36.51 -18.95 26.85
CA HIS A 136 -36.28 -19.53 28.18
C HIS A 136 -37.57 -20.02 28.87
N GLY A 137 -38.73 -19.48 28.51
CA GLY A 137 -40.04 -19.82 29.09
C GLY A 137 -40.85 -20.85 28.30
N VAL A 138 -40.23 -21.49 27.31
CA VAL A 138 -40.90 -22.44 26.39
C VAL A 138 -40.15 -23.77 26.35
N PRO A 139 -40.75 -24.83 25.78
CA PRO A 139 -40.07 -26.13 25.62
C PRO A 139 -38.82 -26.04 24.74
N LEU A 140 -37.99 -27.09 24.80
CA LEU A 140 -36.75 -27.15 24.01
C LEU A 140 -37.04 -27.20 22.50
N PRO A 141 -36.18 -26.60 21.65
CA PRO A 141 -36.28 -26.75 20.21
C PRO A 141 -36.24 -28.22 19.79
N THR A 142 -37.13 -28.59 18.86
CA THR A 142 -37.26 -29.99 18.42
C THR A 142 -36.17 -30.35 17.41
N LEU A 143 -35.87 -31.65 17.28
CA LEU A 143 -34.95 -32.16 16.25
C LEU A 143 -35.46 -31.90 14.83
N ASN A 144 -36.77 -31.65 14.67
CA ASN A 144 -37.41 -31.32 13.40
C ASN A 144 -37.22 -29.85 12.99
N GLY A 145 -36.61 -29.02 13.85
CA GLY A 145 -36.37 -27.61 13.55
C GLY A 145 -37.56 -26.71 13.86
N GLU A 146 -38.26 -26.99 14.96
CA GLU A 146 -39.36 -26.17 15.45
C GLU A 146 -38.93 -25.32 16.66
N ILE A 147 -39.41 -24.08 16.69
CA ILE A 147 -39.33 -23.17 17.83
C ILE A 147 -40.74 -22.93 18.38
N TRP A 148 -40.86 -22.52 19.64
CA TRP A 148 -42.14 -22.46 20.33
C TRP A 148 -42.60 -21.03 20.61
N PHE A 149 -43.91 -20.80 20.48
CA PHE A 149 -44.61 -19.56 20.82
C PHE A 149 -45.83 -19.85 21.71
N PHE A 150 -46.52 -18.82 22.17
CA PHE A 150 -47.75 -18.96 22.96
C PHE A 150 -49.00 -18.81 22.11
N ASP A 151 -50.09 -19.42 22.57
CA ASP A 151 -51.44 -19.03 22.13
C ASP A 151 -51.92 -17.77 22.89
N LYS A 152 -52.98 -17.11 22.39
CA LYS A 152 -53.56 -15.88 22.97
C LYS A 152 -53.96 -16.03 24.44
N GLU A 153 -54.31 -17.25 24.84
CA GLU A 153 -54.75 -17.57 26.21
C GLU A 153 -53.62 -18.10 27.10
N PHE A 154 -52.39 -18.26 26.59
CA PHE A 154 -51.23 -18.82 27.29
C PHE A 154 -51.46 -20.24 27.87
N THR A 155 -52.33 -21.02 27.23
CA THR A 155 -52.69 -22.39 27.66
C THR A 155 -51.85 -23.46 26.98
N GLN A 156 -51.38 -23.21 25.75
CA GLN A 156 -50.63 -24.14 24.93
C GLN A 156 -49.41 -23.49 24.29
N TYR A 157 -48.38 -24.31 24.04
CA TYR A 157 -47.22 -23.93 23.25
C TYR A 157 -47.45 -24.30 21.78
N ILE A 158 -47.32 -23.31 20.89
CA ILE A 158 -47.54 -23.45 19.45
C ILE A 158 -46.18 -23.65 18.76
N PRO A 159 -45.95 -24.77 18.05
CA PRO A 159 -44.71 -25.00 17.32
C PRO A 159 -44.69 -24.22 15.99
N LEU A 160 -43.54 -23.64 15.67
CA LEU A 160 -43.26 -22.96 14.40
C LEU A 160 -42.05 -23.58 13.72
N GLN A 161 -42.21 -23.95 12.46
CA GLN A 161 -41.12 -24.39 11.60
C GLN A 161 -40.19 -23.23 11.25
N ILE A 162 -38.88 -23.39 11.51
CA ILE A 162 -37.86 -22.36 11.25
C ILE A 162 -37.88 -21.89 9.79
N TYR A 163 -38.14 -22.79 8.85
CA TYR A 163 -38.20 -22.46 7.43
C TYR A 163 -39.23 -21.38 7.10
N GLU A 164 -40.38 -21.40 7.79
CA GLU A 164 -41.44 -20.41 7.59
C GLU A 164 -41.00 -19.02 8.08
N LEU A 165 -40.30 -18.97 9.23
CA LEU A 165 -39.72 -17.74 9.76
C LEU A 165 -38.67 -17.15 8.81
N LEU A 166 -37.74 -17.98 8.33
CA LEU A 166 -36.68 -17.55 7.39
C LEU A 166 -37.26 -17.03 6.07
N GLN A 167 -38.31 -17.68 5.56
CA GLN A 167 -39.01 -17.25 4.35
C GLN A 167 -39.76 -15.93 4.56
N THR A 168 -40.38 -15.74 5.72
CA THR A 168 -41.16 -14.52 6.03
C THR A 168 -40.26 -13.28 6.11
N ILE A 169 -39.10 -13.40 6.76
CA ILE A 169 -38.16 -12.29 6.90
C ILE A 169 -37.31 -12.10 5.65
N GLY A 170 -36.87 -13.16 4.96
CA GLY A 170 -36.03 -13.04 3.75
C GLY A 170 -34.63 -12.45 4.00
N THR A 171 -33.90 -12.12 2.93
CA THR A 171 -32.53 -11.57 2.97
C THR A 171 -32.46 -10.08 2.61
N PRO A 172 -31.53 -9.30 3.19
CA PRO A 172 -30.53 -9.68 4.19
C PRO A 172 -31.09 -9.71 5.63
N SER A 173 -30.63 -10.65 6.47
CA SER A 173 -31.13 -10.84 7.85
C SER A 173 -30.09 -11.47 8.78
N ILE A 174 -30.19 -11.16 10.08
CA ILE A 174 -29.43 -11.80 11.17
C ILE A 174 -30.38 -12.33 12.24
N TYR A 175 -30.09 -13.51 12.77
CA TYR A 175 -30.89 -14.13 13.83
C TYR A 175 -30.04 -14.46 15.04
N ILE A 176 -30.58 -14.22 16.22
CA ILE A 176 -29.96 -14.53 17.52
C ILE A 176 -30.93 -15.43 18.25
N PHE A 177 -30.48 -16.63 18.62
CA PHE A 177 -31.27 -17.61 19.36
C PHE A 177 -30.64 -17.83 20.74
N ASP A 178 -31.28 -17.28 21.77
CA ASP A 178 -30.94 -17.52 23.17
C ASP A 178 -31.93 -18.53 23.77
N CYS A 179 -31.57 -19.81 23.67
CA CYS A 179 -32.32 -20.92 24.25
C CYS A 179 -31.40 -22.12 24.46
N SER A 180 -31.79 -23.09 25.28
CA SER A 180 -31.09 -24.37 25.36
C SER A 180 -31.26 -25.17 24.06
N CYS A 181 -30.27 -25.99 23.70
CA CYS A 181 -30.22 -26.74 22.44
C CYS A 181 -30.35 -25.87 21.16
N ALA A 182 -29.90 -24.62 21.19
CA ALA A 182 -29.97 -23.69 20.05
C ALA A 182 -29.25 -24.22 18.79
N GLY A 183 -28.27 -25.12 18.93
CA GLY A 183 -27.59 -25.76 17.81
C GLY A 183 -28.54 -26.49 16.86
N ARG A 184 -29.62 -27.10 17.38
CA ARG A 184 -30.66 -27.77 16.57
C ARG A 184 -31.25 -26.79 15.55
N ILE A 185 -31.55 -25.57 15.99
CA ILE A 185 -32.09 -24.48 15.17
C ILE A 185 -31.05 -24.08 14.11
N ILE A 186 -29.81 -23.84 14.53
CA ILE A 186 -28.73 -23.36 13.65
C ILE A 186 -28.41 -24.38 12.55
N THR A 187 -28.46 -25.67 12.85
CA THR A 187 -28.25 -26.76 11.89
C THR A 187 -29.28 -26.72 10.76
N TRP A 188 -30.56 -26.49 11.08
CA TRP A 188 -31.62 -26.31 10.09
C TRP A 188 -31.48 -24.99 9.30
N CYS A 189 -31.18 -23.88 9.98
CA CYS A 189 -30.88 -22.59 9.35
C CYS A 189 -29.73 -22.68 8.33
N LYS A 190 -28.66 -23.41 8.68
CA LYS A 190 -27.51 -23.65 7.80
C LYS A 190 -27.91 -24.43 6.56
N LYS A 191 -28.67 -25.52 6.71
CA LYS A 191 -29.20 -26.31 5.58
C LYS A 191 -30.03 -25.44 4.63
N TYR A 192 -30.89 -24.56 5.17
CA TYR A 192 -31.68 -23.63 4.37
C TYR A 192 -30.81 -22.66 3.56
N ALA A 193 -29.87 -21.99 4.23
CA ALA A 193 -28.98 -21.01 3.59
C ALA A 193 -28.15 -21.64 2.46
N GLN A 194 -27.62 -22.85 2.67
CA GLN A 194 -26.86 -23.58 1.65
C GLN A 194 -27.73 -24.02 0.46
N SER A 195 -28.97 -24.45 0.72
CA SER A 195 -29.92 -24.85 -0.34
C SER A 195 -30.27 -23.70 -1.28
N LYS A 196 -30.48 -22.49 -0.72
CA LYS A 196 -30.78 -21.29 -1.49
C LYS A 196 -29.56 -20.75 -2.27
N GLN A 197 -28.37 -20.80 -1.67
CA GLN A 197 -27.11 -20.47 -2.37
C GLN A 197 -26.86 -21.35 -3.61
N LYS A 198 -27.17 -22.65 -3.56
CA LYS A 198 -27.01 -23.56 -4.72
C LYS A 198 -27.97 -23.25 -5.87
N LYS A 199 -29.18 -22.74 -5.57
CA LYS A 199 -30.21 -22.43 -6.58
C LYS A 199 -29.95 -21.12 -7.33
N ASN A 200 -29.23 -20.16 -6.72
CA ASN A 200 -28.98 -18.83 -7.28
C ASN A 200 -27.49 -18.57 -7.54
N LYS A 201 -26.88 -19.26 -8.52
CA LYS A 201 -25.45 -19.06 -8.88
C LYS A 201 -25.13 -17.64 -9.42
N ASN A 202 -26.11 -16.91 -9.93
CA ASN A 202 -25.91 -15.60 -10.60
C ASN A 202 -26.03 -14.36 -9.69
N LYS A 203 -26.29 -14.53 -8.37
CA LYS A 203 -26.28 -13.41 -7.41
C LYS A 203 -25.26 -13.66 -6.31
N ASN A 204 -24.16 -12.91 -6.32
CA ASN A 204 -23.30 -12.77 -5.16
C ASN A 204 -24.10 -12.14 -4.01
N GLY A 205 -24.54 -12.94 -3.03
CA GLY A 205 -24.91 -12.43 -1.70
C GLY A 205 -26.32 -12.77 -1.20
N GLU A 206 -26.56 -14.04 -0.86
CA GLU A 206 -27.54 -14.33 0.20
C GLU A 206 -26.86 -14.15 1.56
N ASN A 207 -27.30 -13.14 2.31
CA ASN A 207 -26.65 -12.64 3.53
C ASN A 207 -27.37 -13.10 4.81
N TYR A 208 -27.61 -14.40 4.94
CA TYR A 208 -28.08 -14.97 6.21
C TYR A 208 -26.93 -15.03 7.22
N MET A 209 -27.19 -14.58 8.44
CA MET A 209 -26.29 -14.71 9.59
C MET A 209 -27.06 -15.29 10.78
N PHE A 210 -26.46 -16.22 11.51
CA PHE A 210 -27.11 -16.88 12.64
C PHE A 210 -26.15 -16.93 13.82
N LEU A 211 -26.64 -16.63 15.03
CA LEU A 211 -25.92 -16.77 16.30
C LEU A 211 -26.79 -17.60 17.24
N GLY A 212 -26.22 -18.66 17.81
CA GLY A 212 -26.87 -19.55 18.77
C GLY A 212 -26.06 -19.65 20.06
N SER A 213 -26.76 -19.74 21.19
CA SER A 213 -26.17 -19.78 22.53
C SER A 213 -25.38 -21.06 22.84
N CYS A 214 -25.78 -22.21 22.31
CA CYS A 214 -25.23 -23.52 22.68
C CYS A 214 -25.29 -24.55 21.54
N GLN A 215 -24.61 -25.70 21.69
CA GLN A 215 -24.66 -26.83 20.73
C GLN A 215 -25.99 -27.61 20.77
N ASP A 216 -26.14 -28.60 19.88
CA ASP A 216 -27.37 -29.38 19.67
C ASP A 216 -27.90 -30.08 20.94
N ASP A 217 -27.00 -30.50 21.84
CA ASP A 217 -27.30 -31.26 23.06
C ASP A 217 -26.85 -30.56 24.36
N GLU A 218 -26.48 -29.28 24.26
CA GLU A 218 -26.04 -28.49 25.41
C GLU A 218 -27.19 -27.68 26.01
N MET A 219 -27.19 -27.59 27.34
CA MET A 219 -28.12 -26.75 28.10
C MET A 219 -27.45 -25.43 28.50
N LEU A 220 -28.26 -24.39 28.69
CA LEU A 220 -27.76 -23.12 29.21
C LEU A 220 -27.23 -23.26 30.65
N PRO A 221 -26.22 -22.44 31.04
CA PRO A 221 -25.63 -22.52 32.37
C PRO A 221 -26.60 -22.04 33.45
N THR A 222 -26.63 -22.75 34.57
CA THR A 222 -27.55 -22.50 35.70
C THR A 222 -26.89 -21.82 36.90
N ASN A 223 -25.61 -21.45 36.81
CA ASN A 223 -24.85 -20.86 37.92
C ASN A 223 -25.46 -19.50 38.35
N PRO A 224 -25.88 -19.33 39.62
CA PRO A 224 -26.57 -18.12 40.10
C PRO A 224 -25.72 -16.84 40.06
N PHE A 225 -24.39 -16.97 39.95
CA PHE A 225 -23.50 -15.82 39.81
C PHE A 225 -23.68 -15.10 38.47
N TYR A 226 -24.11 -15.83 37.44
CA TYR A 226 -24.37 -15.31 36.11
C TYR A 226 -25.86 -15.08 35.88
N PRO A 227 -26.25 -14.19 34.94
CA PRO A 227 -27.64 -14.07 34.53
C PRO A 227 -28.11 -15.30 33.76
N ALA A 228 -29.42 -15.56 33.76
CA ALA A 228 -30.05 -16.61 32.99
C ALA A 228 -29.87 -16.37 31.48
N ASP A 229 -30.01 -15.12 31.05
CA ASP A 229 -29.75 -14.66 29.68
C ASP A 229 -28.27 -14.36 29.43
N LEU A 230 -27.38 -15.28 29.84
CA LEU A 230 -25.93 -15.09 29.73
C LEU A 230 -25.48 -14.81 28.29
N PHE A 231 -26.05 -15.50 27.30
CA PHE A 231 -25.67 -15.31 25.90
C PHE A 231 -26.07 -13.93 25.41
N THR A 232 -27.32 -13.52 25.64
CA THR A 232 -27.80 -12.18 25.33
C THR A 232 -27.00 -11.11 26.07
N SER A 233 -26.78 -11.27 27.38
CA SER A 233 -25.98 -10.38 28.22
C SER A 233 -24.54 -10.22 27.72
N CYS A 234 -23.90 -11.29 27.20
CA CYS A 234 -22.60 -11.20 26.56
C CYS A 234 -22.65 -10.32 25.30
N LEU A 235 -23.67 -10.50 24.47
CA LEU A 235 -23.83 -9.79 23.20
C LEU A 235 -24.21 -8.31 23.37
N THR A 236 -24.99 -7.97 24.39
CA THR A 236 -25.56 -6.63 24.56
C THR A 236 -24.87 -5.81 25.65
N THR A 237 -24.29 -6.46 26.67
CA THR A 237 -23.64 -5.81 27.83
C THR A 237 -22.31 -6.48 28.18
N PRO A 238 -21.34 -6.52 27.24
CA PRO A 238 -20.14 -7.34 27.32
C PRO A 238 -19.25 -6.98 28.52
N LEU A 239 -19.07 -5.69 28.83
CA LEU A 239 -18.20 -5.28 29.95
C LEU A 239 -18.70 -5.80 31.29
N ARG A 240 -20.02 -5.82 31.50
CA ARG A 240 -20.62 -6.34 32.74
C ARG A 240 -20.34 -7.82 32.91
N VAL A 241 -20.52 -8.60 31.85
CA VAL A 241 -20.20 -10.03 31.90
C VAL A 241 -18.70 -10.27 32.01
N ALA A 242 -17.86 -9.49 31.32
CA ALA A 242 -16.40 -9.62 31.37
C ALA A 242 -15.84 -9.38 32.78
N VAL A 243 -16.36 -8.37 33.49
CA VAL A 243 -16.02 -8.10 34.90
C VAL A 243 -16.45 -9.26 35.79
N LEU A 244 -17.70 -9.72 35.67
CA LEU A 244 -18.19 -10.87 36.44
C LEU A 244 -17.34 -12.12 36.19
N TYR A 245 -17.03 -12.41 34.94
CA TYR A 245 -16.17 -13.53 34.56
C TYR A 245 -14.77 -13.42 35.18
N TYR A 246 -14.18 -12.23 35.18
CA TYR A 246 -12.88 -12.01 35.81
C TYR A 246 -12.95 -12.25 37.32
N ILE A 247 -13.94 -11.69 38.01
CA ILE A 247 -14.11 -11.85 39.47
C ILE A 247 -14.24 -13.33 39.85
N GLN A 248 -15.04 -14.09 39.12
CA GLN A 248 -15.29 -15.50 39.41
C GLN A 248 -14.04 -16.37 39.21
N ASN A 249 -13.19 -16.04 38.23
CA ASN A 249 -12.00 -16.84 37.88
C ASN A 249 -10.70 -16.32 38.50
N SER A 250 -10.68 -15.07 38.99
CA SER A 250 -9.50 -14.48 39.62
C SER A 250 -9.23 -15.13 40.97
N LEU A 251 -7.97 -15.53 41.19
CA LEU A 251 -7.51 -16.13 42.46
C LEU A 251 -7.01 -15.08 43.47
N LEU A 252 -6.77 -13.86 43.02
CA LEU A 252 -5.99 -12.85 43.76
C LEU A 252 -6.84 -11.98 44.69
N MET A 253 -8.08 -11.63 44.31
CA MET A 253 -8.98 -10.80 45.12
C MET A 253 -10.44 -11.19 44.91
N LYS A 254 -11.20 -11.33 46.01
CA LYS A 254 -12.65 -11.53 45.96
C LYS A 254 -13.33 -10.17 45.95
N TRP A 255 -13.93 -9.82 44.81
CA TRP A 255 -14.67 -8.57 44.64
C TRP A 255 -16.18 -8.82 44.70
N ASP A 256 -16.94 -7.82 45.13
CA ASP A 256 -18.41 -7.87 45.02
C ASP A 256 -18.84 -7.77 43.56
N ALA A 257 -19.90 -8.50 43.20
CA ALA A 257 -20.51 -8.44 41.86
C ALA A 257 -21.03 -7.04 41.47
N THR A 258 -21.20 -6.13 42.45
CA THR A 258 -21.66 -4.74 42.24
C THR A 258 -20.53 -3.76 41.92
N ILE A 259 -19.27 -4.21 41.84
CA ILE A 259 -18.16 -3.29 41.59
C ILE A 259 -18.29 -2.51 40.29
N ILE A 260 -18.91 -3.12 39.26
CA ILE A 260 -19.08 -2.45 37.98
C ILE A 260 -19.94 -1.18 38.09
N ASP A 261 -20.95 -1.19 38.97
CA ASP A 261 -21.84 -0.05 39.18
C ASP A 261 -21.12 1.10 39.91
N ARG A 262 -19.95 0.82 40.51
CA ARG A 262 -19.08 1.80 41.18
C ARG A 262 -18.02 2.39 40.25
N ILE A 263 -17.82 1.85 39.04
CA ILE A 263 -16.82 2.36 38.09
C ILE A 263 -17.31 3.71 37.55
N PRO A 264 -16.56 4.81 37.77
CA PRO A 264 -16.99 6.12 37.31
C PRO A 264 -16.89 6.23 35.78
N GLY A 265 -17.87 6.90 35.18
CA GLY A 265 -17.80 7.30 33.78
C GLY A 265 -18.97 6.88 32.92
N VAL A 266 -18.79 7.08 31.61
CA VAL A 266 -19.79 6.76 30.58
C VAL A 266 -19.08 6.02 29.45
N LEU A 267 -19.72 4.98 28.89
CA LEU A 267 -19.15 4.11 27.85
C LEU A 267 -18.60 4.84 26.61
N ASN A 268 -19.17 6.00 26.28
CA ASN A 268 -18.77 6.79 25.12
C ASN A 268 -17.58 7.72 25.41
N ASN A 269 -17.31 8.03 26.67
CA ASN A 269 -16.23 8.95 27.05
C ASN A 269 -14.94 8.18 27.40
N ARG A 270 -14.01 8.15 26.45
CA ARG A 270 -12.73 7.43 26.55
C ARG A 270 -11.77 7.95 27.61
N ARG A 271 -12.03 9.15 28.16
CA ARG A 271 -11.23 9.71 29.27
C ARG A 271 -11.67 9.16 30.62
N THR A 272 -12.87 8.59 30.70
CA THR A 272 -13.36 7.98 31.94
C THR A 272 -12.94 6.52 32.03
N PRO A 273 -12.65 5.97 33.23
CA PRO A 273 -12.23 4.58 33.39
C PRO A 273 -13.17 3.57 32.71
N LEU A 274 -14.49 3.76 32.83
CA LEU A 274 -15.46 2.89 32.17
C LEU A 274 -15.40 2.96 30.64
N GLY A 275 -15.26 4.17 30.08
CA GLY A 275 -15.16 4.35 28.63
C GLY A 275 -13.80 3.93 28.07
N GLU A 276 -12.73 4.05 28.86
CA GLU A 276 -11.41 3.53 28.51
C GLU A 276 -11.43 2.00 28.45
N LEU A 277 -12.00 1.31 29.46
CA LEU A 277 -12.18 -0.14 29.42
C LEU A 277 -13.01 -0.60 28.21
N ASN A 278 -14.08 0.10 27.89
CA ASN A 278 -14.87 -0.18 26.67
C ASN A 278 -14.04 -0.08 25.39
N TRP A 279 -13.16 0.92 25.35
CA TRP A 279 -12.29 1.16 24.21
C TRP A 279 -11.20 0.09 24.09
N ILE A 280 -10.58 -0.30 25.20
CA ILE A 280 -9.61 -1.42 25.27
C ILE A 280 -10.29 -2.73 24.84
N PHE A 281 -11.48 -3.02 25.36
CA PHE A 281 -12.25 -4.21 25.00
C PHE A 281 -12.53 -4.26 23.50
N THR A 282 -12.94 -3.13 22.91
CA THR A 282 -13.16 -3.00 21.47
C THR A 282 -11.88 -3.23 20.67
N ALA A 283 -10.74 -2.70 21.12
CA ALA A 283 -9.45 -2.86 20.45
C ALA A 283 -8.97 -4.32 20.47
N ILE A 284 -9.11 -5.00 21.62
CA ILE A 284 -8.70 -6.40 21.80
C ILE A 284 -9.57 -7.33 20.96
N THR A 285 -10.90 -7.20 21.03
CA THR A 285 -11.83 -8.07 20.28
C THR A 285 -11.71 -7.90 18.77
N ASP A 286 -11.49 -6.68 18.27
CA ASP A 286 -11.22 -6.43 16.84
C ASP A 286 -9.87 -7.04 16.40
N SER A 287 -8.88 -7.05 17.30
CA SER A 287 -7.56 -7.65 17.05
C SER A 287 -7.57 -9.17 17.07
N ILE A 288 -8.35 -9.78 17.97
CA ILE A 288 -8.62 -11.23 17.97
C ILE A 288 -9.29 -11.63 16.66
N ALA A 289 -10.32 -10.89 16.25
CA ALA A 289 -11.02 -11.13 15.00
C ALA A 289 -10.08 -11.08 13.79
N TRP A 290 -9.16 -10.11 13.76
CA TRP A 290 -8.18 -9.96 12.69
C TRP A 290 -7.16 -11.09 12.62
N ASN A 291 -6.76 -11.64 13.76
CA ASN A 291 -5.79 -12.74 13.81
C ASN A 291 -6.41 -14.08 13.42
N VAL A 292 -7.67 -14.29 13.81
CA VAL A 292 -8.36 -15.58 13.71
C VAL A 292 -9.11 -15.74 12.38
N LEU A 293 -9.67 -14.65 11.83
CA LEU A 293 -10.57 -14.74 10.68
C LEU A 293 -9.87 -14.54 9.34
N PRO A 294 -10.31 -15.27 8.29
CA PRO A 294 -9.93 -14.96 6.92
C PRO A 294 -10.34 -13.54 6.51
N ARG A 295 -9.50 -12.86 5.72
CA ARG A 295 -9.69 -11.45 5.32
C ARG A 295 -11.08 -11.13 4.74
N PRO A 296 -11.66 -11.93 3.83
CA PRO A 296 -13.00 -11.65 3.29
C PRO A 296 -14.10 -11.73 4.35
N LEU A 297 -13.98 -12.69 5.28
CA LEU A 297 -14.95 -12.88 6.35
C LEU A 297 -14.84 -11.76 7.40
N PHE A 298 -13.62 -11.39 7.77
CA PHE A 298 -13.35 -10.26 8.66
C PHE A 298 -14.00 -8.99 8.12
N TYR A 299 -13.76 -8.64 6.86
CA TYR A 299 -14.35 -7.44 6.26
C TYR A 299 -15.88 -7.49 6.26
N LYS A 300 -16.47 -8.64 5.88
CA LYS A 300 -17.93 -8.82 5.85
C LYS A 300 -18.59 -8.60 7.22
N LEU A 301 -17.95 -9.07 8.30
CA LEU A 301 -18.53 -9.03 9.65
C LEU A 301 -18.17 -7.75 10.42
N PHE A 302 -16.93 -7.26 10.30
CA PHE A 302 -16.39 -6.20 11.16
C PHE A 302 -16.31 -4.81 10.51
N ARG A 303 -16.55 -4.68 9.19
CA ARG A 303 -16.39 -3.39 8.46
C ARG A 303 -17.62 -2.92 7.68
N GLN A 304 -18.58 -3.79 7.38
CA GLN A 304 -19.78 -3.40 6.62
C GLN A 304 -20.84 -2.68 7.47
N ASP A 305 -21.15 -3.23 8.65
CA ASP A 305 -22.23 -2.79 9.53
C ASP A 305 -21.74 -2.72 10.98
N LEU A 306 -22.00 -1.58 11.64
CA LEU A 306 -21.55 -1.29 13.00
C LEU A 306 -22.21 -2.24 14.02
N LEU A 307 -23.51 -2.55 13.85
CA LEU A 307 -24.22 -3.43 14.79
C LEU A 307 -23.71 -4.87 14.69
N ILE A 308 -23.52 -5.37 13.46
CA ILE A 308 -22.96 -6.70 13.22
C ILE A 308 -21.54 -6.81 13.77
N ALA A 309 -20.69 -5.80 13.51
CA ALA A 309 -19.34 -5.77 14.07
C ALA A 309 -19.36 -5.81 15.60
N SER A 310 -20.31 -5.12 16.23
CA SER A 310 -20.48 -5.15 17.69
C SER A 310 -20.92 -6.50 18.21
N LEU A 311 -21.93 -7.13 17.58
CA LEU A 311 -22.40 -8.46 17.96
C LEU A 311 -21.31 -9.51 17.84
N TYR A 312 -20.52 -9.51 16.75
CA TYR A 312 -19.45 -10.49 16.56
C TYR A 312 -18.23 -10.23 17.46
N ARG A 313 -17.90 -8.97 17.80
CA ARG A 313 -16.92 -8.66 18.86
C ARG A 313 -17.34 -9.26 20.19
N ASN A 314 -18.61 -9.06 20.53
CA ASN A 314 -19.19 -9.52 21.79
C ASN A 314 -19.41 -11.04 21.80
N PHE A 315 -19.58 -11.66 20.64
CA PHE A 315 -19.65 -13.11 20.50
C PHE A 315 -18.32 -13.80 20.86
N PHE A 316 -17.17 -13.19 20.61
CA PHE A 316 -15.88 -13.72 21.09
C PHE A 316 -15.80 -13.75 22.63
N LEU A 317 -16.40 -12.77 23.31
CA LEU A 317 -16.56 -12.82 24.76
C LEU A 317 -17.50 -13.96 25.17
N ALA A 318 -18.63 -14.13 24.46
CA ALA A 318 -19.56 -15.23 24.72
C ALA A 318 -18.86 -16.60 24.58
N GLN A 319 -18.04 -16.80 23.55
CA GLN A 319 -17.22 -18.01 23.39
C GLN A 319 -16.35 -18.26 24.63
N ARG A 320 -15.61 -17.24 25.09
CA ARG A 320 -14.74 -17.35 26.26
C ARG A 320 -15.51 -17.67 27.55
N VAL A 321 -16.56 -16.92 27.84
CA VAL A 321 -17.31 -17.02 29.10
C VAL A 321 -18.10 -18.33 29.15
N MET A 322 -18.87 -18.63 28.10
CA MET A 322 -19.72 -19.82 28.08
C MET A 322 -18.91 -21.11 28.03
N GLN A 323 -17.75 -21.12 27.36
CA GLN A 323 -16.88 -22.29 27.32
C GLN A 323 -16.31 -22.65 28.69
N SER A 324 -16.07 -21.66 29.57
CA SER A 324 -15.70 -21.93 30.97
C SER A 324 -16.82 -22.62 31.76
N LEU A 325 -18.07 -22.41 31.35
CA LEU A 325 -19.27 -23.03 31.90
C LEU A 325 -19.70 -24.29 31.11
N LYS A 326 -18.81 -24.84 30.27
CA LYS A 326 -19.04 -26.03 29.42
C LYS A 326 -20.17 -25.87 28.39
N CYS A 327 -20.40 -24.65 27.93
CA CYS A 327 -21.41 -24.33 26.92
C CYS A 327 -20.74 -23.65 25.72
N LYS A 328 -20.98 -24.11 24.49
CA LYS A 328 -20.28 -23.65 23.28
C LYS A 328 -21.24 -22.93 22.34
N PRO A 329 -21.15 -21.59 22.22
CA PRO A 329 -22.00 -20.86 21.29
C PRO A 329 -21.60 -21.14 19.83
N ILE A 330 -22.58 -21.13 18.93
CA ILE A 330 -22.42 -21.41 17.50
C ILE A 330 -22.72 -20.15 16.68
N SER A 331 -21.94 -19.92 15.62
CA SER A 331 -22.22 -18.88 14.63
C SER A 331 -22.29 -19.44 13.20
N TYR A 332 -23.03 -18.74 12.35
CA TYR A 332 -22.99 -18.88 10.90
C TYR A 332 -22.90 -17.48 10.27
N PRO A 333 -21.80 -17.14 9.57
CA PRO A 333 -20.65 -17.98 9.23
C PRO A 333 -19.89 -18.55 10.44
N ILE A 334 -19.30 -19.72 10.26
CA ILE A 334 -18.58 -20.42 11.33
C ILE A 334 -17.30 -19.63 11.65
N LEU A 335 -17.13 -19.27 12.92
CA LEU A 335 -15.92 -18.65 13.43
C LEU A 335 -15.05 -19.73 14.09
N PRO A 336 -13.71 -19.66 13.97
CA PRO A 336 -12.81 -20.48 14.77
C PRO A 336 -12.94 -20.15 16.27
N ASP A 337 -12.60 -21.11 17.12
CA ASP A 337 -12.60 -20.91 18.57
C ASP A 337 -11.47 -19.95 18.97
N ALA A 338 -11.84 -18.81 19.58
CA ALA A 338 -10.90 -17.81 20.07
C ALA A 338 -10.96 -17.63 21.61
N SER A 339 -11.57 -18.57 22.33
CA SER A 339 -11.68 -18.54 23.81
C SER A 339 -10.33 -18.45 24.52
N ASN A 340 -9.31 -19.14 24.01
CA ASN A 340 -7.97 -19.23 24.60
C ASN A 340 -6.92 -18.32 23.93
N HIS A 341 -7.34 -17.31 23.16
CA HIS A 341 -6.41 -16.41 22.48
C HIS A 341 -5.60 -15.55 23.48
N TYR A 342 -4.29 -15.37 23.25
CA TYR A 342 -3.38 -14.69 24.20
C TYR A 342 -3.80 -13.25 24.56
N LEU A 343 -4.43 -12.52 23.64
CA LEU A 343 -4.92 -11.16 23.90
C LEU A 343 -5.97 -11.09 25.03
N TRP A 344 -6.64 -12.19 25.37
CA TRP A 344 -7.51 -12.25 26.54
C TRP A 344 -6.75 -12.11 27.86
N VAL A 345 -5.51 -12.59 27.93
CA VAL A 345 -4.63 -12.37 29.10
C VAL A 345 -4.28 -10.89 29.22
N VAL A 346 -4.08 -10.21 28.09
CA VAL A 346 -3.84 -8.76 28.07
C VAL A 346 -5.08 -7.98 28.53
N TRP A 347 -6.28 -8.43 28.14
CA TRP A 347 -7.54 -7.89 28.66
C TRP A 347 -7.65 -8.04 30.17
N ASP A 348 -7.39 -9.24 30.70
CA ASP A 348 -7.49 -9.52 32.12
C ASP A 348 -6.55 -8.61 32.93
N ARG A 349 -5.31 -8.44 32.47
CA ARG A 349 -4.33 -7.52 33.08
C ARG A 349 -4.80 -6.06 33.04
N ALA A 350 -5.35 -5.60 31.92
CA ALA A 350 -5.86 -4.23 31.80
C ALA A 350 -7.05 -3.98 32.74
N LEU A 351 -7.93 -4.97 32.87
CA LEU A 351 -9.06 -4.92 33.79
C LEU A 351 -8.59 -4.94 35.25
N GLU A 352 -7.64 -5.79 35.59
CA GLU A 352 -7.07 -5.89 36.94
C GLU A 352 -6.48 -4.56 37.41
N LEU A 353 -5.66 -3.92 36.56
CA LEU A 353 -5.06 -2.62 36.87
C LEU A 353 -6.12 -1.54 37.09
N CYS A 354 -7.18 -1.54 36.28
CA CYS A 354 -8.28 -0.58 36.44
C CYS A 354 -9.03 -0.81 37.77
N LEU A 355 -9.34 -2.06 38.12
CA LEU A 355 -10.01 -2.39 39.38
C LEU A 355 -9.16 -2.00 40.61
N LEU A 356 -7.84 -2.23 40.56
CA LEU A 356 -6.91 -1.82 41.61
C LEU A 356 -6.86 -0.30 41.80
N GLN A 357 -6.87 0.47 40.71
CA GLN A 357 -6.91 1.94 40.79
C GLN A 357 -8.17 2.44 41.51
N ILE A 358 -9.32 1.81 41.24
CA ILE A 358 -10.61 2.19 41.84
C ILE A 358 -10.61 1.91 43.36
N ASN A 359 -10.00 0.81 43.80
CA ASN A 359 -9.93 0.46 45.22
C ASN A 359 -8.98 1.37 46.02
N ASN A 360 -7.88 1.82 45.39
CA ASN A 360 -6.88 2.66 46.06
C ASN A 360 -7.26 4.16 46.10
N HIS A 361 -8.09 4.64 45.17
CA HIS A 361 -8.42 6.07 45.03
C HIS A 361 -9.92 6.34 45.14
N CYS A 362 -10.53 6.06 46.30
CA CYS A 362 -11.97 6.32 46.47
C CYS A 362 -12.38 7.81 46.51
N ASN A 363 -11.47 8.79 46.63
CA ASN A 363 -11.85 10.22 46.77
C ASN A 363 -11.07 11.24 45.91
N SER A 364 -10.03 10.83 45.17
CA SER A 364 -9.31 11.73 44.25
C SER A 364 -8.79 10.91 43.07
N PHE A 365 -9.62 10.74 42.04
CA PHE A 365 -9.20 10.15 40.79
C PHE A 365 -8.20 11.10 40.12
N ASN A 366 -6.91 10.84 40.29
CA ASN A 366 -5.94 11.35 39.34
C ASN A 366 -6.26 10.67 38.00
N GLU A 367 -6.49 11.46 36.96
CA GLU A 367 -6.78 11.03 35.58
C GLU A 367 -5.57 10.31 34.93
N SER A 368 -4.96 9.34 35.62
CA SER A 368 -3.87 8.54 35.05
C SER A 368 -4.49 7.53 34.08
N THR A 369 -4.39 7.84 32.79
CA THR A 369 -4.77 6.93 31.69
C THR A 369 -4.00 5.61 31.78
N SER A 370 -4.61 4.51 31.34
CA SER A 370 -3.95 3.21 31.33
C SER A 370 -2.70 3.19 30.44
N SER A 371 -1.69 2.41 30.83
CA SER A 371 -0.50 2.15 30.02
C SER A 371 -0.75 1.21 28.84
N PHE A 372 -1.96 0.65 28.72
CA PHE A 372 -2.30 -0.40 27.76
C PHE A 372 -1.90 -0.03 26.33
N PHE A 373 -2.35 1.13 25.84
CA PHE A 373 -2.08 1.53 24.46
C PHE A 373 -0.61 1.80 24.22
N ASP A 374 0.13 2.36 25.18
CA ASP A 374 1.57 2.55 25.08
C ASP A 374 2.33 1.22 24.99
N GLU A 375 1.97 0.25 25.84
CA GLU A 375 2.54 -1.11 25.79
C GLU A 375 2.26 -1.80 24.45
N GLN A 376 1.06 -1.63 23.88
CA GLN A 376 0.73 -2.18 22.55
C GLN A 376 1.49 -1.48 21.40
N LEU A 377 1.72 -0.17 21.49
CA LEU A 377 2.55 0.54 20.52
C LEU A 377 4.01 0.09 20.58
N VAL A 378 4.56 -0.15 21.78
CA VAL A 378 5.90 -0.72 21.96
C VAL A 378 5.96 -2.13 21.35
N ALA A 379 4.96 -2.98 21.60
CA ALA A 379 4.91 -4.31 21.01
C ALA A 379 4.87 -4.28 19.47
N PHE A 380 4.15 -3.32 18.89
CA PHE A 380 4.13 -3.11 17.45
C PHE A 380 5.47 -2.60 16.90
N GLU A 381 6.15 -1.74 17.65
CA GLU A 381 7.50 -1.24 17.33
C GLU A 381 8.52 -2.38 17.30
N VAL A 382 8.52 -3.25 18.32
CA VAL A 382 9.36 -4.47 18.36
C VAL A 382 9.05 -5.40 17.18
N TRP A 383 7.76 -5.55 16.83
CA TRP A 383 7.36 -6.35 15.67
C TRP A 383 7.91 -5.79 14.35
N LEU A 384 7.94 -4.46 14.17
CA LEU A 384 8.51 -3.80 12.98
C LEU A 384 10.03 -3.97 12.86
N GLU A 385 10.72 -4.31 13.95
CA GLU A 385 12.17 -4.54 14.01
C GLU A 385 12.55 -6.00 13.81
N SER A 386 11.58 -6.92 13.78
CA SER A 386 11.82 -8.34 13.56
C SER A 386 12.21 -8.67 12.10
N ASP A 387 12.97 -9.75 11.88
CA ASP A 387 13.48 -10.11 10.54
C ASP A 387 12.43 -10.80 9.63
N ASN A 388 11.39 -11.42 10.21
CA ASN A 388 10.39 -12.24 9.50
C ASN A 388 8.99 -11.59 9.46
N ILE A 389 8.94 -10.31 9.09
CA ILE A 389 7.73 -9.49 9.14
C ILE A 389 6.64 -9.99 8.17
N ALA A 390 7.01 -10.46 6.98
CA ALA A 390 6.06 -10.83 5.92
C ALA A 390 5.25 -12.10 6.22
N ASN A 391 5.75 -12.99 7.09
CA ASN A 391 5.11 -14.27 7.40
C ASN A 391 4.23 -14.21 8.65
N CYS A 392 4.29 -13.12 9.42
CA CYS A 392 3.56 -12.98 10.69
C CYS A 392 2.42 -11.96 10.55
N ILE A 393 1.25 -12.29 11.10
CA ILE A 393 0.13 -11.34 11.16
C ILE A 393 0.45 -10.27 12.20
N ALA A 394 0.37 -8.99 11.80
CA ALA A 394 0.46 -7.85 12.70
C ALA A 394 -0.78 -7.78 13.60
N ALA A 395 -0.74 -8.45 14.76
CA ALA A 395 -1.85 -8.52 15.70
C ALA A 395 -2.25 -7.17 16.28
N GLN A 396 -1.30 -6.24 16.40
CA GLN A 396 -1.50 -4.91 16.96
C GLN A 396 -2.02 -3.90 15.93
N LEU A 397 -2.12 -4.27 14.65
CA LEU A 397 -2.54 -3.35 13.58
C LEU A 397 -3.96 -2.78 13.81
N PRO A 398 -4.98 -3.55 14.23
CA PRO A 398 -6.29 -3.00 14.59
C PRO A 398 -6.24 -2.12 15.85
N ILE A 399 -5.37 -2.45 16.82
CA ILE A 399 -5.14 -1.61 18.00
C ILE A 399 -4.58 -0.25 17.57
N LEU A 400 -3.60 -0.24 16.65
CA LEU A 400 -3.03 1.00 16.11
C LEU A 400 -4.12 1.91 15.53
N LEU A 401 -5.10 1.35 14.80
CA LEU A 401 -6.24 2.13 14.28
C LEU A 401 -7.08 2.76 15.40
N GLN A 402 -7.31 2.02 16.48
CA GLN A 402 -8.03 2.56 17.63
C GLN A 402 -7.25 3.71 18.26
N VAL A 403 -5.93 3.60 18.38
CA VAL A 403 -5.05 4.64 18.94
C VAL A 403 -5.04 5.92 18.11
N LEU A 404 -5.21 5.87 16.78
CA LEU A 404 -5.29 7.08 15.93
C LEU A 404 -6.42 8.04 16.35
N LEU A 405 -7.47 7.50 16.98
CA LEU A 405 -8.56 8.30 17.52
C LEU A 405 -8.19 9.02 18.82
N SER A 406 -7.15 8.57 19.52
CA SER A 406 -6.56 9.29 20.66
C SER A 406 -5.98 10.63 20.20
N GLN A 407 -5.91 11.60 21.10
CA GLN A 407 -5.18 12.85 20.85
C GLN A 407 -3.73 12.77 21.34
N THR A 408 -3.47 12.08 22.46
CA THR A 408 -2.16 12.03 23.13
C THR A 408 -1.17 11.15 22.39
N LEU A 409 -1.58 9.94 22.00
CA LEU A 409 -0.73 8.93 21.36
C LEU A 409 -0.76 8.98 19.83
N ARG A 410 -1.46 9.97 19.26
CA ARG A 410 -1.71 10.06 17.82
C ARG A 410 -0.43 10.15 17.01
N GLU A 411 0.49 11.01 17.43
CA GLU A 411 1.74 11.23 16.71
C GLU A 411 2.57 9.96 16.65
N ARG A 412 2.73 9.29 17.80
CA ARG A 412 3.44 8.02 17.90
C ARG A 412 2.79 6.94 17.04
N ALA A 413 1.46 6.84 17.05
CA ALA A 413 0.72 5.89 16.23
C ALA A 413 0.88 6.18 14.72
N LEU A 414 0.80 7.45 14.30
CA LEU A 414 1.03 7.86 12.91
C LEU A 414 2.46 7.56 12.45
N LYS A 415 3.45 7.79 13.30
CA LYS A 415 4.85 7.45 13.01
C LYS A 415 5.05 5.95 12.80
N LEU A 416 4.50 5.11 13.68
CA LEU A 416 4.56 3.65 13.53
C LEU A 416 3.77 3.16 12.32
N LEU A 417 2.64 3.79 12.02
CA LEU A 417 1.88 3.51 10.81
C LEU A 417 2.68 3.84 9.54
N CYS A 418 3.38 4.97 9.50
CA CYS A 418 4.26 5.31 8.38
C CYS A 418 5.36 4.25 8.20
N ARG A 419 6.01 3.83 9.30
CA ARG A 419 7.00 2.72 9.27
C ARG A 419 6.38 1.42 8.74
N PHE A 420 5.13 1.12 9.09
CA PHE A 420 4.43 -0.07 8.62
C PHE A 420 4.09 -0.01 7.12
N LEU A 421 3.48 1.08 6.65
CA LEU A 421 3.14 1.28 5.25
C LEU A 421 4.38 1.28 4.35
N ASP A 422 5.52 1.69 4.90
CA ASP A 422 6.79 1.70 4.19
C ASP A 422 7.40 0.31 3.94
N LEU A 423 6.91 -0.75 4.60
CA LEU A 423 7.35 -2.12 4.32
C LEU A 423 6.98 -2.60 2.90
N GLY A 424 6.10 -1.89 2.22
CA GLY A 424 5.75 -2.10 0.81
C GLY A 424 4.26 -2.33 0.55
N PRO A 425 3.89 -2.70 -0.69
CA PRO A 425 2.49 -2.80 -1.11
C PRO A 425 1.63 -3.78 -0.29
N TRP A 426 2.23 -4.88 0.18
CA TRP A 426 1.52 -5.87 0.99
C TRP A 426 1.05 -5.30 2.34
N ALA A 427 1.84 -4.42 2.96
CA ALA A 427 1.49 -3.80 4.24
C ALA A 427 0.38 -2.76 4.05
N CYS A 428 0.42 -2.03 2.93
CA CYS A 428 -0.67 -1.12 2.54
C CYS A 428 -1.99 -1.89 2.34
N ASP A 429 -1.97 -3.04 1.66
CA ASP A 429 -3.13 -3.91 1.50
C ASP A 429 -3.70 -4.37 2.87
N GLN A 430 -2.83 -4.83 3.78
CA GLN A 430 -3.25 -5.18 5.14
C GLN A 430 -3.86 -3.97 5.87
N ALA A 431 -3.25 -2.79 5.82
CA ALA A 431 -3.79 -1.59 6.49
C ALA A 431 -5.17 -1.19 5.94
N LEU A 432 -5.36 -1.27 4.62
CA LEU A 432 -6.63 -1.01 3.96
C LEU A 432 -7.69 -2.06 4.33
N ALA A 433 -7.31 -3.35 4.39
CA ALA A 433 -8.18 -4.44 4.81
C ALA A 433 -8.61 -4.33 6.29
N VAL A 434 -7.74 -3.86 7.19
CA VAL A 434 -8.13 -3.51 8.58
C VAL A 434 -9.04 -2.28 8.60
N GLY A 435 -9.13 -1.49 7.53
CA GLY A 435 -10.06 -0.37 7.43
C GLY A 435 -9.48 0.94 7.93
N ILE A 436 -8.21 1.22 7.62
CA ILE A 436 -7.54 2.48 7.99
C ILE A 436 -8.10 3.72 7.28
N PHE A 437 -8.66 3.53 6.09
CA PHE A 437 -9.03 4.61 5.17
C PHE A 437 -9.94 5.69 5.79
N PRO A 438 -11.07 5.35 6.46
CA PRO A 438 -11.95 6.37 7.04
C PRO A 438 -11.29 7.20 8.13
N TYR A 439 -10.31 6.63 8.84
CA TYR A 439 -9.60 7.33 9.91
C TYR A 439 -8.65 8.38 9.35
N ILE A 440 -7.82 8.01 8.36
CA ILE A 440 -6.88 8.94 7.72
C ILE A 440 -7.65 10.02 6.95
N LEU A 441 -8.75 9.68 6.27
CA LEU A 441 -9.59 10.65 5.57
C LEU A 441 -10.17 11.68 6.55
N LYS A 442 -10.70 11.24 7.70
CA LYS A 442 -11.22 12.14 8.73
C LYS A 442 -10.15 13.04 9.34
N LEU A 443 -8.90 12.57 9.42
CA LEU A 443 -7.78 13.37 9.92
C LEU A 443 -7.42 14.53 8.98
N LEU A 444 -7.63 14.39 7.66
CA LEU A 444 -7.42 15.50 6.71
C LEU A 444 -8.38 16.68 6.96
N SER A 445 -9.63 16.38 7.32
CA SER A 445 -10.65 17.40 7.61
C SER A 445 -10.51 18.02 9.00
N SER A 446 -9.58 17.53 9.83
CA SER A 446 -9.40 18.00 11.21
C SER A 446 -8.51 19.25 11.26
N THR A 447 -8.82 20.19 12.16
CA THR A 447 -8.03 21.41 12.41
C THR A 447 -6.60 21.10 12.87
N THR A 448 -6.35 19.94 13.49
CA THR A 448 -5.02 19.48 13.93
C THR A 448 -4.15 18.89 12.82
N SER A 449 -4.62 18.94 11.57
CA SER A 449 -3.90 18.39 10.41
C SER A 449 -2.62 19.15 10.05
N VAL A 450 -2.44 20.37 10.58
CA VAL A 450 -1.24 21.20 10.38
C VAL A 450 -0.05 20.65 11.17
N ASP A 451 -0.26 20.03 12.32
CA ASP A 451 0.84 19.52 13.16
C ASP A 451 1.38 18.18 12.66
N PHE A 452 0.57 17.41 11.94
CA PHE A 452 0.87 16.04 11.52
C PHE A 452 0.92 15.86 10.00
N TYR A 453 1.06 16.95 9.25
CA TYR A 453 0.99 16.93 7.78
C TYR A 453 2.04 15.99 7.16
N GLU A 454 3.25 15.89 7.74
CA GLU A 454 4.32 15.04 7.23
C GLU A 454 3.91 13.56 7.21
N TYR A 455 3.31 13.09 8.31
CA TYR A 455 2.83 11.71 8.43
C TYR A 455 1.61 11.45 7.53
N LEU A 456 0.67 12.41 7.46
CA LEU A 456 -0.54 12.26 6.64
C LEU A 456 -0.21 12.22 5.16
N VAL A 457 0.66 13.12 4.67
CA VAL A 457 1.14 13.14 3.29
C VAL A 457 1.86 11.82 2.96
N PHE A 458 2.71 11.33 3.85
CA PHE A 458 3.40 10.05 3.64
C PHE A 458 2.44 8.87 3.55
N CYS A 459 1.45 8.79 4.46
CA CYS A 459 0.44 7.74 4.43
C CYS A 459 -0.37 7.75 3.12
N TRP A 460 -0.83 8.93 2.70
CA TRP A 460 -1.59 9.06 1.45
C TRP A 460 -0.77 8.72 0.22
N MET A 461 0.51 9.13 0.18
CA MET A 461 1.41 8.75 -0.90
C MET A 461 1.49 7.22 -1.01
N LYS A 462 1.74 6.50 0.09
CA LYS A 462 1.81 5.02 0.07
C LYS A 462 0.49 4.35 -0.33
N ILE A 463 -0.64 4.88 0.12
CA ILE A 463 -1.97 4.35 -0.23
C ILE A 463 -2.28 4.54 -1.71
N LEU A 464 -2.02 5.74 -2.27
CA LEU A 464 -2.31 6.05 -3.67
C LEU A 464 -1.41 5.31 -4.66
N VAL A 465 -0.17 4.99 -4.27
CA VAL A 465 0.74 4.15 -5.08
C VAL A 465 0.16 2.74 -5.30
N VAL A 466 -0.62 2.22 -4.35
CA VAL A 466 -1.22 0.86 -4.42
C VAL A 466 -2.60 0.87 -5.11
N ASP A 467 -3.29 2.01 -5.14
CA ASP A 467 -4.64 2.19 -5.70
C ASP A 467 -4.70 2.18 -7.23
N LYS A 468 -4.59 0.99 -7.84
CA LYS A 468 -4.61 0.84 -9.30
C LYS A 468 -5.93 1.28 -9.96
N LYS A 469 -7.08 1.15 -9.30
CA LYS A 469 -8.40 1.49 -9.89
C LYS A 469 -8.88 2.91 -9.58
N LYS A 470 -8.02 3.75 -8.98
CA LYS A 470 -8.29 5.16 -8.66
C LYS A 470 -9.55 5.38 -7.79
N THR A 471 -9.90 4.43 -6.94
CA THR A 471 -11.13 4.52 -6.12
C THR A 471 -10.99 5.52 -4.98
N PHE A 472 -9.82 5.60 -4.36
CA PHE A 472 -9.56 6.55 -3.27
C PHE A 472 -9.43 7.98 -3.80
N HIS A 473 -8.99 8.14 -5.05
CA HIS A 473 -8.91 9.42 -5.74
C HIS A 473 -10.29 10.09 -5.78
N GLN A 474 -11.35 9.35 -6.12
CA GLN A 474 -12.72 9.88 -6.17
C GLN A 474 -13.21 10.38 -4.81
N ASN A 475 -12.85 9.69 -3.72
CA ASN A 475 -13.23 10.10 -2.36
C ASN A 475 -12.52 11.40 -1.93
N LEU A 476 -11.23 11.54 -2.23
CA LEU A 476 -10.47 12.77 -1.98
C LEU A 476 -11.05 13.97 -2.77
N ILE A 477 -11.42 13.73 -4.03
CA ILE A 477 -12.01 14.75 -4.90
C ILE A 477 -13.39 15.18 -4.40
N ARG A 478 -14.23 14.22 -3.97
CA ARG A 478 -15.58 14.48 -3.47
C ARG A 478 -15.59 15.39 -2.23
N GLU A 479 -14.62 15.22 -1.35
CA GLU A 479 -14.48 16.02 -0.12
C GLU A 479 -13.55 17.25 -0.29
N ASN A 480 -13.11 17.56 -1.51
CA ASN A 480 -12.23 18.70 -1.86
C ASN A 480 -10.86 18.71 -1.15
N HIS A 481 -10.32 17.55 -0.78
CA HIS A 481 -9.03 17.46 -0.09
C HIS A 481 -7.81 17.81 -0.97
N GLN A 482 -7.97 17.98 -2.29
CA GLN A 482 -6.91 18.51 -3.15
C GLN A 482 -6.40 19.88 -2.67
N ILE A 483 -7.26 20.70 -2.04
CA ILE A 483 -6.88 22.00 -1.49
C ILE A 483 -5.99 21.84 -0.25
N TYR A 484 -6.19 20.77 0.54
CA TYR A 484 -5.36 20.49 1.71
C TYR A 484 -3.89 20.30 1.30
N PHE A 485 -3.62 19.42 0.32
CA PHE A 485 -2.26 19.17 -0.15
C PHE A 485 -1.62 20.41 -0.79
N LEU A 486 -2.42 21.25 -1.47
CA LEU A 486 -1.94 22.53 -1.98
C LEU A 486 -1.58 23.50 -0.85
N ASN A 487 -2.37 23.56 0.22
CA ASN A 487 -2.08 24.41 1.38
C ASN A 487 -0.83 23.95 2.12
N VAL A 488 -0.59 22.64 2.21
CA VAL A 488 0.68 22.09 2.72
C VAL A 488 1.86 22.64 1.91
N LEU A 489 1.77 22.63 0.58
CA LEU A 489 2.82 23.18 -0.29
C LEU A 489 2.98 24.71 -0.16
N LYS A 490 1.91 25.47 0.08
CA LYS A 490 1.98 26.93 0.29
C LYS A 490 2.62 27.29 1.64
N ASN A 491 2.29 26.54 2.68
CA ASN A 491 2.77 26.81 4.04
C ASN A 491 4.24 26.38 4.22
N ASN A 492 4.69 25.35 3.51
CA ASN A 492 6.06 24.82 3.60
C ASN A 492 7.11 25.53 2.73
N THR A 493 6.84 26.75 2.29
CA THR A 493 7.78 27.56 1.48
C THR A 493 9.09 27.88 2.19
N LYS A 494 9.16 27.73 3.52
CA LYS A 494 10.41 27.90 4.32
C LYS A 494 11.27 26.63 4.41
N ASN A 495 10.68 25.45 4.29
CA ASN A 495 11.36 24.15 4.37
C ASN A 495 11.32 23.45 3.00
N LEU A 496 11.93 24.08 1.99
CA LEU A 496 11.90 23.68 0.58
C LEU A 496 12.41 22.25 0.32
N ASN A 497 13.30 21.73 1.18
CA ASN A 497 14.08 20.53 0.90
C ASN A 497 13.48 19.23 1.44
N THR A 498 12.30 19.26 2.11
CA THR A 498 11.72 18.05 2.69
C THR A 498 11.12 17.13 1.62
N GLY A 499 11.37 15.81 1.75
CA GLY A 499 10.75 14.79 0.88
C GLY A 499 9.21 14.83 0.91
N THR A 500 8.64 15.36 1.99
CA THR A 500 7.19 15.61 2.13
C THR A 500 6.62 16.45 1.00
N ASN A 501 7.34 17.48 0.54
CA ASN A 501 6.87 18.31 -0.57
C ASN A 501 6.81 17.53 -1.89
N ALA A 502 7.77 16.64 -2.13
CA ALA A 502 7.76 15.75 -3.29
C ALA A 502 6.56 14.78 -3.23
N TYR A 503 6.25 14.23 -2.06
CA TYR A 503 5.08 13.37 -1.86
C TYR A 503 3.77 14.12 -2.05
N ALA A 504 3.65 15.36 -1.58
CA ALA A 504 2.47 16.20 -1.81
C ALA A 504 2.28 16.53 -3.31
N LEU A 505 3.37 16.84 -4.02
CA LEU A 505 3.35 17.04 -5.48
C LEU A 505 2.95 15.77 -6.22
N PHE A 506 3.44 14.60 -5.79
CA PHE A 506 3.01 13.31 -6.32
C PHE A 506 1.50 13.10 -6.14
N ILE A 507 0.97 13.29 -4.93
CA ILE A 507 -0.47 13.15 -4.65
C ILE A 507 -1.30 14.08 -5.55
N LEU A 508 -0.87 15.34 -5.73
CA LEU A 508 -1.55 16.26 -6.64
C LEU A 508 -1.46 15.78 -8.10
N THR A 509 -0.31 15.25 -8.52
CA THR A 509 -0.11 14.71 -9.87
C THR A 509 -1.07 13.57 -10.15
N THR A 510 -1.28 12.65 -9.21
CA THR A 510 -2.21 11.51 -9.38
C THR A 510 -3.67 11.97 -9.41
N LEU A 511 -4.03 12.98 -8.62
CA LEU A 511 -5.40 13.53 -8.60
C LEU A 511 -5.74 14.32 -9.87
N LEU A 512 -4.75 14.90 -10.54
CA LEU A 512 -4.90 15.64 -11.80
C LEU A 512 -5.15 14.74 -13.01
N GLU A 513 -4.85 13.45 -12.91
CA GLU A 513 -5.00 12.49 -13.99
C GLU A 513 -6.48 12.35 -14.39
N ASP A 514 -6.80 12.65 -15.66
CA ASP A 514 -8.14 12.55 -16.27
C ASP A 514 -9.28 13.39 -15.64
N ASN A 515 -8.99 14.28 -14.68
CA ASN A 515 -10.01 15.06 -13.95
C ASN A 515 -9.99 16.56 -14.25
N THR A 516 -10.88 17.04 -15.12
CA THR A 516 -11.00 18.47 -15.49
C THR A 516 -11.48 19.36 -14.34
N GLN A 517 -12.38 18.86 -13.49
CA GLN A 517 -12.89 19.60 -12.33
C GLN A 517 -11.76 19.95 -11.34
N VAL A 518 -10.89 18.97 -11.04
CA VAL A 518 -9.74 19.15 -10.14
C VAL A 518 -8.76 20.17 -10.70
N LYS A 519 -8.48 20.12 -12.01
CA LYS A 519 -7.65 21.10 -12.72
C LYS A 519 -8.20 22.52 -12.52
N ALA A 520 -9.49 22.73 -12.73
CA ALA A 520 -10.12 24.04 -12.56
C ALA A 520 -9.99 24.56 -11.12
N THR A 521 -10.29 23.73 -10.11
CA THR A 521 -10.19 24.11 -8.69
C THR A 521 -8.77 24.49 -8.30
N LEU A 522 -7.77 23.71 -8.72
CA LEU A 522 -6.36 23.98 -8.37
C LEU A 522 -5.81 25.21 -9.08
N VAL A 523 -6.23 25.47 -10.33
CA VAL A 523 -5.85 26.69 -11.07
C VAL A 523 -6.42 27.94 -10.41
N GLN A 524 -7.68 27.90 -9.95
CA GLN A 524 -8.28 28.97 -9.15
C GLN A 524 -7.51 29.21 -7.85
N ALA A 525 -6.96 28.15 -7.26
CA ALA A 525 -6.15 28.22 -6.06
C ALA A 525 -4.66 28.58 -6.30
N ASN A 526 -4.28 29.05 -7.50
CA ASN A 526 -2.93 29.48 -7.89
C ASN A 526 -1.83 28.40 -7.82
N ILE A 527 -2.15 27.13 -8.09
CA ILE A 527 -1.16 26.03 -8.10
C ILE A 527 0.06 26.30 -9.00
N ILE A 528 -0.13 27.00 -10.12
CA ILE A 528 0.91 27.28 -11.11
C ILE A 528 2.08 28.07 -10.49
N GLU A 529 1.79 29.07 -9.67
CA GLU A 529 2.82 29.87 -8.99
C GLU A 529 3.56 29.06 -7.93
N VAL A 530 2.81 28.21 -7.22
CA VAL A 530 3.37 27.32 -6.20
C VAL A 530 4.36 26.34 -6.85
N ILE A 531 3.98 25.69 -7.96
CA ILE A 531 4.87 24.79 -8.70
C ILE A 531 6.10 25.53 -9.23
N HIS A 532 5.92 26.74 -9.79
CA HIS A 532 7.02 27.54 -10.32
C HIS A 532 8.05 27.90 -9.24
N PHE A 533 7.61 28.15 -8.00
CA PHE A 533 8.51 28.39 -6.86
C PHE A 533 9.40 27.18 -6.56
N TYR A 534 8.86 25.95 -6.67
CA TYR A 534 9.59 24.72 -6.38
C TYR A 534 10.65 24.34 -7.42
N PHE A 535 10.68 24.98 -8.60
CA PHE A 535 11.76 24.77 -9.57
C PHE A 535 13.14 25.19 -9.04
N LYS A 536 13.19 26.09 -8.05
CA LYS A 536 14.42 26.55 -7.41
C LYS A 536 14.86 25.68 -6.22
N SER A 537 14.14 24.62 -5.91
CA SER A 537 14.47 23.76 -4.76
C SER A 537 15.78 22.99 -4.98
N GLU A 538 16.56 22.78 -3.92
CA GLU A 538 17.80 21.98 -4.00
C GLU A 538 17.49 20.48 -4.13
N ASN A 539 16.33 20.04 -3.62
CA ASN A 539 15.91 18.65 -3.66
C ASN A 539 15.47 18.21 -5.07
N ILE A 540 16.19 17.24 -5.63
CA ILE A 540 15.97 16.63 -6.96
C ILE A 540 14.54 16.10 -7.11
N GLU A 541 14.04 15.42 -6.08
CA GLU A 541 12.73 14.77 -6.12
C GLU A 541 11.60 15.81 -6.17
N VAL A 542 11.76 16.94 -5.47
CA VAL A 542 10.80 18.06 -5.52
C VAL A 542 10.78 18.70 -6.90
N ARG A 543 11.94 18.99 -7.51
CA ARG A 543 12.01 19.55 -8.87
C ARG A 543 11.36 18.62 -9.90
N SER A 544 11.67 17.32 -9.84
CA SER A 544 11.13 16.34 -10.77
C SER A 544 9.60 16.19 -10.65
N TRP A 545 9.05 16.05 -9.43
CA TRP A 545 7.61 15.94 -9.23
C TRP A 545 6.87 17.25 -9.50
N ALA A 546 7.50 18.41 -9.30
CA ALA A 546 6.94 19.69 -9.70
C ALA A 546 6.73 19.76 -11.23
N LEU A 547 7.70 19.29 -12.00
CA LEU A 547 7.61 19.21 -13.47
C LEU A 547 6.55 18.21 -13.93
N LEU A 548 6.49 17.02 -13.31
CA LEU A 548 5.45 16.02 -13.62
C LEU A 548 4.05 16.51 -13.24
N CYS A 549 3.91 17.20 -12.10
CA CYS A 549 2.65 17.80 -11.70
C CYS A 549 2.19 18.87 -12.69
N LEU A 550 3.12 19.72 -13.18
CA LEU A 550 2.82 20.71 -14.20
C LEU A 550 2.41 20.07 -15.53
N SER A 551 3.12 19.02 -15.93
CA SER A 551 2.84 18.24 -17.13
C SER A 551 1.40 17.71 -17.14
N LYS A 552 0.94 17.14 -16.02
CA LYS A 552 -0.43 16.64 -15.86
C LYS A 552 -1.47 17.73 -15.71
N LEU A 553 -1.12 18.87 -15.10
CA LEU A 553 -2.04 19.98 -14.89
C LEU A 553 -2.60 20.55 -16.20
N TRP A 554 -1.74 20.79 -17.20
CA TRP A 554 -2.15 21.38 -18.48
C TRP A 554 -2.43 20.36 -19.59
N GLU A 555 -2.27 19.06 -19.31
CA GLU A 555 -2.58 18.00 -20.26
C GLU A 555 -4.05 18.09 -20.66
N GLY A 556 -4.35 18.23 -21.96
CA GLY A 556 -5.72 18.35 -22.46
C GLY A 556 -6.44 19.68 -22.13
N SER A 557 -5.72 20.76 -21.77
CA SER A 557 -6.34 22.02 -21.35
C SER A 557 -5.58 23.26 -21.87
N VAL A 558 -6.07 23.86 -22.95
CA VAL A 558 -5.46 25.04 -23.60
C VAL A 558 -5.46 26.29 -22.69
N GLU A 559 -6.51 26.53 -21.90
CA GLU A 559 -6.61 27.71 -21.03
C GLU A 559 -5.46 27.80 -20.02
N ILE A 560 -5.07 26.66 -19.45
CA ILE A 560 -3.99 26.54 -18.47
C ILE A 560 -2.64 26.85 -19.14
N LYS A 561 -2.44 26.38 -20.38
CA LYS A 561 -1.21 26.64 -21.16
C LYS A 561 -1.04 28.14 -21.43
N ILE A 562 -2.10 28.82 -21.86
CA ILE A 562 -2.08 30.28 -22.09
C ILE A 562 -1.76 31.02 -20.78
N ARG A 563 -2.36 30.61 -19.65
CA ARG A 563 -2.09 31.22 -18.34
C ARG A 563 -0.64 31.00 -17.89
N ALA A 564 -0.06 29.83 -18.17
CA ALA A 564 1.34 29.52 -17.89
C ALA A 564 2.30 30.35 -18.77
N GLN A 565 1.98 30.54 -20.05
CA GLN A 565 2.75 31.36 -20.98
C GLN A 565 2.78 32.83 -20.54
N LYS A 566 1.63 33.41 -20.17
CA LYS A 566 1.55 34.79 -19.65
C LYS A 566 2.39 35.01 -18.39
N LYS A 567 2.65 33.96 -17.62
CA LYS A 567 3.48 34.00 -16.40
C LYS A 567 4.97 33.74 -16.64
N GLY A 568 5.40 33.54 -17.88
CA GLY A 568 6.83 33.35 -18.21
C GLY A 568 7.41 32.00 -17.77
N ILE A 569 6.56 30.98 -17.58
CA ILE A 569 7.00 29.67 -17.07
C ILE A 569 7.87 28.93 -18.08
N ILE A 570 7.59 29.08 -19.38
CA ILE A 570 8.35 28.46 -20.47
C ILE A 570 9.84 28.85 -20.38
N ASN A 571 10.14 30.13 -20.13
CA ASN A 571 11.51 30.61 -19.97
C ASN A 571 12.20 29.95 -18.76
N SER A 572 11.46 29.74 -17.67
CA SER A 572 11.98 29.06 -16.48
C SER A 572 12.22 27.57 -16.72
N LEU A 573 11.38 26.91 -17.53
CA LEU A 573 11.57 25.52 -17.94
C LEU A 573 12.82 25.35 -18.80
N MET A 574 13.10 26.31 -19.68
CA MET A 574 14.32 26.27 -20.51
C MET A 574 15.60 26.35 -19.68
N LEU A 575 15.59 27.02 -18.52
CA LEU A 575 16.74 27.06 -17.61
C LEU A 575 17.03 25.70 -16.97
N LEU A 576 16.00 24.85 -16.80
CA LEU A 576 16.13 23.51 -16.22
C LEU A 576 16.70 22.47 -17.19
N LEU A 577 16.96 22.82 -18.46
CA LEU A 577 17.64 21.92 -19.42
C LEU A 577 19.07 21.61 -18.98
N GLN A 578 19.70 22.50 -18.22
CA GLN A 578 21.06 22.37 -17.67
C GLN A 578 21.06 21.85 -16.22
N ASP A 579 19.96 21.24 -15.77
CA ASP A 579 19.90 20.68 -14.40
C ASP A 579 20.88 19.50 -14.27
N PRO A 580 21.72 19.48 -13.21
CA PRO A 580 22.75 18.45 -13.06
C PRO A 580 22.19 17.04 -12.91
N ASN A 581 20.90 16.87 -12.58
CA ASN A 581 20.32 15.55 -12.41
C ASN A 581 19.52 15.10 -13.66
N PRO A 582 19.83 13.94 -14.26
CA PRO A 582 19.13 13.48 -15.44
C PRO A 582 17.63 13.19 -15.20
N ARG A 583 17.22 12.88 -13.95
CA ARG A 583 15.79 12.69 -13.60
C ARG A 583 14.97 13.95 -13.83
N VAL A 584 15.55 15.13 -13.52
CA VAL A 584 14.87 16.42 -13.72
C VAL A 584 14.80 16.75 -15.21
N ARG A 585 15.89 16.48 -15.95
CA ARG A 585 15.93 16.67 -17.41
C ARG A 585 14.90 15.79 -18.14
N VAL A 586 14.73 14.53 -17.75
CA VAL A 586 13.68 13.64 -18.29
C VAL A 586 12.27 14.16 -17.95
N ALA A 587 12.02 14.55 -16.69
CA ALA A 587 10.72 15.10 -16.28
C ALA A 587 10.38 16.41 -17.02
N LEU A 588 11.39 17.23 -17.30
CA LEU A 588 11.27 18.45 -18.09
C LEU A 588 10.88 18.14 -19.54
N LEU A 589 11.55 17.19 -20.19
CA LEU A 589 11.20 16.75 -21.55
C LEU A 589 9.76 16.25 -21.61
N ASN A 590 9.31 15.45 -20.64
CA ASN A 590 7.91 15.04 -20.56
C ASN A 590 6.95 16.23 -20.41
N CYS A 591 7.30 17.19 -19.56
CA CYS A 591 6.54 18.43 -19.37
C CYS A 591 6.39 19.21 -20.69
N LEU A 592 7.48 19.43 -21.43
CA LEU A 592 7.46 20.07 -22.75
C LEU A 592 6.64 19.28 -23.77
N THR A 593 6.75 17.95 -23.72
CA THR A 593 6.03 17.03 -24.61
C THR A 593 4.52 17.18 -24.41
N THR A 594 4.03 17.34 -23.17
CA THR A 594 2.59 17.62 -22.89
C THR A 594 2.14 19.04 -23.24
N LEU A 595 3.03 20.03 -23.20
CA LEU A 595 2.74 21.40 -23.61
C LEU A 595 2.31 21.46 -25.08
N ILE A 596 3.02 20.75 -25.96
CA ILE A 596 2.85 20.78 -27.43
C ILE A 596 1.64 19.97 -27.93
N GLY A 597 1.09 19.07 -27.12
CA GLY A 597 0.12 18.06 -27.57
C GLY A 597 -1.20 18.57 -28.20
N GLU A 598 -1.60 19.82 -27.96
CA GLU A 598 -2.83 20.42 -28.52
C GLU A 598 -2.52 21.78 -29.14
N PRO A 599 -2.89 22.01 -30.42
CA PRO A 599 -2.61 23.28 -31.10
C PRO A 599 -3.44 24.42 -30.53
N TYR A 600 -2.79 25.54 -30.23
CA TYR A 600 -3.40 26.84 -29.89
C TYR A 600 -2.73 27.94 -30.73
N ALA A 601 -3.35 29.13 -30.79
CA ALA A 601 -3.12 30.10 -31.86
C ALA A 601 -1.70 30.72 -31.94
N ASP A 602 -0.81 30.53 -30.96
CA ASP A 602 0.52 31.19 -30.88
C ASP A 602 1.70 30.22 -30.59
N ILE A 603 1.56 28.91 -30.86
CA ILE A 603 2.61 27.94 -30.49
C ILE A 603 3.83 28.00 -31.41
N GLY A 604 3.66 28.33 -32.69
CA GLY A 604 4.69 28.13 -33.73
C GLY A 604 6.08 28.67 -33.36
N GLU A 605 6.16 29.92 -32.91
CA GLU A 605 7.42 30.56 -32.50
C GLU A 605 8.03 29.91 -31.25
N ALA A 606 7.22 29.65 -30.22
CA ALA A 606 7.66 28.98 -29.00
C ALA A 606 8.13 27.54 -29.26
N CYS A 607 7.47 26.81 -30.18
CA CYS A 607 7.89 25.47 -30.61
C CYS A 607 9.25 25.49 -31.30
N ASN A 608 9.52 26.48 -32.15
CA ASN A 608 10.81 26.63 -32.81
C ASN A 608 11.91 26.93 -31.77
N GLU A 609 11.65 27.79 -30.79
CA GLU A 609 12.58 28.08 -29.69
C GLU A 609 12.87 26.82 -28.85
N ILE A 610 11.83 26.04 -28.51
CA ILE A 610 11.98 24.78 -27.78
C ILE A 610 12.81 23.77 -28.59
N ALA A 611 12.55 23.63 -29.89
CA ALA A 611 13.31 22.73 -30.76
C ALA A 611 14.80 23.11 -30.81
N LEU A 612 15.11 24.42 -30.95
CA LEU A 612 16.48 24.92 -30.96
C LEU A 612 17.22 24.65 -29.64
N LYS A 613 16.57 24.92 -28.51
CA LYS A 613 17.19 24.74 -27.18
C LYS A 613 17.34 23.28 -26.76
N THR A 614 16.42 22.41 -27.18
CA THR A 614 16.45 20.99 -26.81
C THR A 614 17.35 20.15 -27.71
N ALA A 615 17.73 20.62 -28.90
CA ALA A 615 18.64 19.93 -29.82
C ALA A 615 19.99 19.54 -29.20
N VAL A 616 20.47 20.30 -28.20
CA VAL A 616 21.73 20.00 -27.50
C VAL A 616 21.67 18.68 -26.72
N LEU A 617 20.47 18.25 -26.29
CA LEU A 617 20.27 17.02 -25.51
C LEU A 617 20.39 15.73 -26.33
N VAL A 618 20.58 15.81 -27.66
CA VAL A 618 20.88 14.64 -28.50
C VAL A 618 22.21 13.99 -28.07
N HIS A 619 23.10 14.78 -27.48
CA HIS A 619 24.42 14.36 -27.02
C HIS A 619 24.49 14.05 -25.52
N ASP A 620 23.33 13.97 -24.85
CA ASP A 620 23.24 13.67 -23.42
C ASP A 620 23.79 12.27 -23.09
N ALA A 621 24.49 12.13 -21.97
CA ALA A 621 24.99 10.81 -21.59
C ALA A 621 23.86 9.89 -21.10
N CYS A 622 22.73 10.44 -20.64
CA CYS A 622 21.60 9.65 -20.20
C CYS A 622 20.78 9.11 -21.39
N PRO A 623 20.66 7.78 -21.57
CA PRO A 623 19.80 7.21 -22.61
C PRO A 623 18.35 7.65 -22.47
N LYS A 624 17.87 7.78 -21.23
CA LYS A 624 16.45 8.10 -20.96
C LYS A 624 16.09 9.54 -21.31
N VAL A 625 17.06 10.47 -21.23
CA VAL A 625 16.91 11.84 -21.73
C VAL A 625 16.78 11.82 -23.25
N ARG A 626 17.67 11.12 -23.96
CA ARG A 626 17.63 10.98 -25.42
C ARG A 626 16.35 10.27 -25.91
N GLU A 627 15.92 9.22 -25.22
CA GLU A 627 14.67 8.52 -25.51
C GLU A 627 13.44 9.46 -25.41
N HIS A 628 13.37 10.29 -24.37
CA HIS A 628 12.29 11.27 -24.20
C HIS A 628 12.38 12.44 -25.17
N LEU A 629 13.59 12.81 -25.60
CA LEU A 629 13.81 13.83 -26.62
C LEU A 629 13.17 13.40 -27.95
N ILE A 630 13.32 12.13 -28.33
CA ILE A 630 12.68 11.58 -29.54
C ILE A 630 11.16 11.70 -29.47
N VAL A 631 10.54 11.45 -28.31
CA VAL A 631 9.09 11.63 -28.10
C VAL A 631 8.68 13.10 -28.21
N LEU A 632 9.49 14.03 -27.68
CA LEU A 632 9.26 15.47 -27.85
C LEU A 632 9.26 15.86 -29.34
N TYR A 633 10.26 15.40 -30.09
CA TYR A 633 10.39 15.67 -31.53
C TYR A 633 9.26 15.06 -32.34
N GLN A 634 8.73 13.90 -31.94
CA GLN A 634 7.52 13.33 -32.53
C GLN A 634 6.32 14.27 -32.39
N ARG A 635 6.12 14.91 -31.24
CA ARG A 635 5.03 15.88 -31.03
C ARG A 635 5.28 17.21 -31.74
N LEU A 636 6.52 17.69 -31.76
CA LEU A 636 6.90 18.89 -32.51
C LEU A 636 6.66 18.70 -34.01
N ALA A 637 7.02 17.56 -34.58
CA ALA A 637 6.85 17.26 -36.00
C ALA A 637 5.38 17.33 -36.44
N LYS A 638 4.44 16.92 -35.56
CA LYS A 638 3.00 17.04 -35.81
C LYS A 638 2.52 18.49 -35.90
N VAL A 639 3.13 19.42 -35.16
CA VAL A 639 2.74 20.83 -35.12
C VAL A 639 3.46 21.63 -36.21
N LEU A 640 4.72 21.31 -36.47
CA LEU A 640 5.62 22.01 -37.38
C LEU A 640 5.70 21.38 -38.78
N VAL A 641 4.64 20.71 -39.26
CA VAL A 641 4.62 19.92 -40.51
C VAL A 641 5.19 20.69 -41.71
N GLY A 642 4.95 22.01 -41.80
CA GLY A 642 5.45 22.86 -42.88
C GLY A 642 6.96 23.14 -42.85
N THR A 643 7.57 23.21 -41.66
CA THR A 643 9.01 23.53 -41.48
C THR A 643 9.88 22.29 -41.28
N VAL A 644 9.27 21.11 -41.06
CA VAL A 644 10.01 19.84 -40.87
C VAL A 644 10.87 19.49 -42.08
N LYS A 645 10.39 19.70 -43.32
CA LYS A 645 11.15 19.39 -44.55
C LYS A 645 12.41 20.23 -44.72
N GLU A 646 12.45 21.42 -44.13
CA GLU A 646 13.56 22.38 -44.29
C GLU A 646 14.48 22.44 -43.06
N SER A 647 14.05 21.86 -41.95
CA SER A 647 14.77 21.95 -40.68
C SER A 647 15.81 20.84 -40.53
N LYS A 648 17.08 21.21 -40.74
CA LYS A 648 18.26 20.37 -40.49
C LYS A 648 18.30 19.75 -39.09
N ILE A 649 17.64 20.38 -38.11
CA ILE A 649 17.64 19.93 -36.72
C ILE A 649 16.93 18.58 -36.58
N PHE A 650 15.81 18.39 -37.28
CA PHE A 650 15.05 17.14 -37.23
C PHE A 650 15.83 16.00 -37.89
N GLU A 651 16.44 16.28 -39.04
CA GLU A 651 17.29 15.33 -39.77
C GLU A 651 18.48 14.89 -38.92
N GLN A 652 19.24 15.84 -38.35
CA GLN A 652 20.38 15.56 -37.47
C GLN A 652 19.98 14.75 -36.23
N THR A 653 18.85 15.08 -35.59
CA THR A 653 18.39 14.37 -34.39
C THR A 653 18.07 12.90 -34.69
N VAL A 654 17.45 12.64 -35.85
CA VAL A 654 17.09 11.28 -36.27
C VAL A 654 18.32 10.49 -36.69
N GLU A 655 19.23 11.10 -37.44
CA GLU A 655 20.47 10.46 -37.88
C GLU A 655 21.34 10.05 -36.69
N ILE A 656 21.55 10.96 -35.73
CA ILE A 656 22.31 10.66 -34.51
C ILE A 656 21.58 9.61 -33.66
N GLY A 657 20.25 9.68 -33.56
CA GLY A 657 19.45 8.71 -32.81
C GLY A 657 19.45 7.29 -33.41
N LYS A 658 19.53 7.15 -34.74
CA LYS A 658 19.65 5.83 -35.41
C LYS A 658 21.02 5.17 -35.20
N GLU A 659 22.05 5.96 -34.94
CA GLU A 659 23.39 5.47 -34.62
C GLU A 659 23.65 5.38 -33.11
N ASP A 660 22.60 5.52 -32.29
CA ASP A 660 22.73 5.54 -30.85
C ASP A 660 23.23 4.20 -30.29
N PRO A 661 24.15 4.20 -29.31
CA PRO A 661 24.63 2.97 -28.69
C PRO A 661 23.58 2.24 -27.85
N ASP A 662 22.52 2.93 -27.43
CA ASP A 662 21.43 2.36 -26.66
C ASP A 662 20.34 1.80 -27.59
N THR A 663 19.96 0.55 -27.38
CA THR A 663 18.99 -0.12 -28.25
C THR A 663 17.58 0.47 -28.12
N ASP A 664 17.20 0.98 -26.93
CA ASP A 664 15.88 1.58 -26.74
C ASP A 664 15.79 2.93 -27.48
N VAL A 665 16.86 3.74 -27.41
CA VAL A 665 16.94 5.03 -28.11
C VAL A 665 16.95 4.82 -29.62
N ASN A 666 17.75 3.85 -30.09
CA ASN A 666 17.84 3.48 -31.49
C ASN A 666 16.45 3.10 -32.07
N GLY A 667 15.75 2.17 -31.42
CA GLY A 667 14.42 1.74 -31.84
C GLY A 667 13.39 2.89 -31.80
N ALA A 668 13.47 3.80 -30.83
CA ALA A 668 12.62 4.98 -30.80
C ALA A 668 12.90 5.94 -31.97
N ALA A 669 14.17 6.14 -32.34
CA ALA A 669 14.59 7.01 -33.44
C ALA A 669 14.16 6.46 -34.81
N GLU A 670 14.21 5.14 -35.00
CA GLU A 670 13.67 4.48 -36.19
C GLU A 670 12.16 4.74 -36.34
N ILE A 671 11.39 4.59 -35.25
CA ILE A 671 9.96 4.89 -35.25
C ILE A 671 9.69 6.36 -35.59
N LEU A 672 10.49 7.29 -35.07
CA LEU A 672 10.38 8.71 -35.41
C LEU A 672 10.65 8.96 -36.90
N ASN A 673 11.69 8.34 -37.47
CA ASN A 673 11.99 8.44 -38.90
C ASN A 673 10.83 7.99 -39.77
N GLU A 674 10.25 6.83 -39.45
CA GLU A 674 9.07 6.31 -40.14
C GLU A 674 7.87 7.26 -40.05
N ILE A 675 7.68 7.93 -38.90
CA ILE A 675 6.61 8.93 -38.72
C ILE A 675 6.88 10.18 -39.56
N LEU A 676 8.13 10.65 -39.62
CA LEU A 676 8.52 11.81 -40.42
C LEU A 676 8.32 11.54 -41.92
N GLU A 677 8.71 10.37 -42.41
CA GLU A 677 8.47 9.94 -43.79
C GLU A 677 6.97 9.96 -44.14
N ILE A 678 6.10 9.54 -43.22
CA ILE A 678 4.64 9.61 -43.39
C ILE A 678 4.16 11.06 -43.48
N TYR A 679 4.72 11.97 -42.67
CA TYR A 679 4.35 13.38 -42.71
C TYR A 679 4.85 14.09 -43.97
N THR A 680 5.98 13.68 -44.54
CA THR A 680 6.57 14.27 -45.75
C THR A 680 5.97 13.75 -47.06
N ASN A 681 5.56 12.47 -47.11
CA ASN A 681 5.16 11.75 -48.33
C ASN A 681 3.64 11.76 -48.60
N LYS A 682 2.93 12.85 -48.31
CA LYS A 682 1.46 13.00 -48.47
C LYS A 682 0.89 12.78 -49.89
N GLU A 683 1.65 12.34 -50.89
CA GLU A 683 1.19 12.25 -52.29
C GLU A 683 0.67 10.88 -52.77
N GLU A 684 0.77 9.77 -52.03
CA GLU A 684 0.22 8.49 -52.54
C GLU A 684 -0.59 7.70 -51.50
N GLY A 685 -1.91 7.94 -51.49
CA GLY A 685 -2.98 6.92 -51.51
C GLY A 685 -3.01 5.72 -50.55
N ARG A 686 -2.10 5.54 -49.60
CA ARG A 686 -2.14 4.45 -48.61
C ARG A 686 -2.31 5.00 -47.20
N THR A 687 -3.53 4.85 -46.69
CA THR A 687 -3.95 5.13 -45.32
C THR A 687 -3.36 4.12 -44.33
N ILE A 688 -2.04 4.13 -44.14
CA ILE A 688 -1.44 3.48 -42.97
C ILE A 688 -1.59 4.46 -41.80
N THR A 689 -2.50 4.17 -40.88
CA THR A 689 -2.72 5.02 -39.70
C THR A 689 -1.48 4.97 -38.80
N PRO A 690 -0.79 6.11 -38.54
CA PRO A 690 0.41 6.15 -37.69
C PRO A 690 0.10 5.89 -36.20
N GLN A 691 -1.16 5.61 -35.86
CA GLN A 691 -1.66 5.47 -34.49
C GLN A 691 -0.93 4.39 -33.69
N ARG A 692 -0.61 3.24 -34.29
CA ARG A 692 0.13 2.16 -33.60
C ARG A 692 1.57 2.56 -33.26
N ARG A 693 2.24 3.29 -34.15
CA ARG A 693 3.62 3.78 -33.95
C ARG A 693 3.66 4.91 -32.93
N ILE A 694 2.69 5.83 -33.02
CA ILE A 694 2.50 6.90 -32.02
C ILE A 694 2.17 6.31 -30.64
N SER A 695 1.37 5.24 -30.55
CA SER A 695 1.12 4.58 -29.27
C SER A 695 2.37 3.93 -28.67
N ALA A 696 3.28 3.42 -29.51
CA ALA A 696 4.55 2.86 -29.04
C ALA A 696 5.41 3.94 -28.37
N LEU A 697 5.53 5.13 -28.98
CA LEU A 697 6.27 6.26 -28.37
C LEU A 697 5.56 6.83 -27.14
N ASN A 698 4.23 6.91 -27.13
CA ASN A 698 3.49 7.32 -25.93
C ASN A 698 3.64 6.33 -24.75
N THR A 699 3.98 5.06 -25.04
CA THR A 699 4.26 4.07 -23.98
C THR A 699 5.50 4.47 -23.17
N ILE A 700 6.48 5.16 -23.77
CA ILE A 700 7.69 5.65 -23.09
C ILE A 700 7.34 6.66 -21.99
N VAL A 701 6.41 7.58 -22.28
CA VAL A 701 5.91 8.56 -21.30
C VAL A 701 5.21 7.87 -20.13
N ASN A 702 4.44 6.82 -20.40
CA ASN A 702 3.77 6.05 -19.35
C ASN A 702 4.79 5.28 -18.49
N LYS A 703 5.82 4.67 -19.11
CA LYS A 703 6.90 3.98 -18.40
C LYS A 703 7.64 4.90 -17.42
N LEU A 704 7.87 6.17 -17.78
CA LEU A 704 8.47 7.15 -16.87
C LEU A 704 7.64 7.28 -15.59
N TYR A 705 6.33 7.51 -15.73
CA TYR A 705 5.45 7.67 -14.58
C TYR A 705 5.36 6.38 -13.74
N GLU A 706 5.17 5.23 -14.39
CA GLU A 706 5.10 3.93 -13.73
C GLU A 706 6.37 3.59 -12.95
N SER A 707 7.55 3.88 -13.51
CA SER A 707 8.82 3.68 -12.81
C SER A 707 8.95 4.57 -11.58
N ARG A 708 8.48 5.82 -11.65
CA ARG A 708 8.53 6.76 -10.53
C ARG A 708 7.55 6.37 -9.42
N VAL A 709 6.38 5.86 -9.79
CA VAL A 709 5.42 5.26 -8.86
C VAL A 709 6.02 4.00 -8.21
N TYR A 710 6.74 3.18 -8.98
CA TYR A 710 7.43 2.00 -8.44
C TYR A 710 8.47 2.37 -7.39
N GLU A 711 9.29 3.41 -7.61
CA GLU A 711 10.26 3.87 -6.60
C GLU A 711 9.58 4.25 -5.27
N LEU A 712 8.45 4.95 -5.32
CA LEU A 712 7.67 5.32 -4.13
C LEU A 712 7.01 4.12 -3.43
N SER A 713 6.76 3.03 -4.17
CA SER A 713 6.22 1.77 -3.60
C SER A 713 7.23 1.04 -2.73
N GLN A 714 8.53 1.25 -2.97
CA GLN A 714 9.62 0.62 -2.21
C GLN A 714 9.81 1.28 -0.84
N PRO A 715 10.46 0.60 0.13
CA PRO A 715 10.77 1.20 1.42
C PRO A 715 11.68 2.43 1.31
N LEU A 716 11.28 3.54 1.95
CA LEU A 716 11.93 4.86 1.93
C LEU A 716 12.52 5.27 3.28
N LEU A 717 11.91 4.88 4.40
CA LEU A 717 12.27 5.28 5.77
C LEU A 717 13.41 4.44 6.34
N LYS A 718 13.48 3.15 6.00
CA LYS A 718 14.69 2.38 6.22
C LYS A 718 15.74 2.94 5.27
N LYS A 719 16.71 3.70 5.80
CA LYS A 719 17.90 4.09 5.02
C LYS A 719 18.40 2.81 4.35
N ARG A 720 18.77 2.87 3.05
CA ARG A 720 19.51 1.82 2.32
C ARG A 720 20.91 1.60 2.95
N LYS A 721 20.95 1.37 4.26
CA LYS A 721 22.12 1.12 5.10
C LYS A 721 22.38 -0.37 5.25
N GLU A 722 21.43 -1.22 4.86
CA GLU A 722 21.77 -2.59 4.50
C GLU A 722 22.57 -2.53 3.20
N ILE A 723 23.88 -2.37 3.38
CA ILE A 723 24.85 -2.89 2.43
C ILE A 723 24.35 -4.30 2.11
N THR A 724 23.87 -4.52 0.88
CA THR A 724 23.45 -5.86 0.47
C THR A 724 24.57 -6.83 0.85
N PRO A 725 24.26 -8.07 1.27
CA PRO A 725 25.30 -9.03 1.64
C PRO A 725 26.43 -9.08 0.61
N GLN A 726 26.07 -8.95 -0.67
CA GLN A 726 26.96 -8.78 -1.81
C GLN A 726 27.86 -7.54 -1.73
N ARG A 727 27.33 -6.32 -1.55
CA ARG A 727 28.15 -5.11 -1.38
C ARG A 727 29.12 -5.22 -0.20
N LYS A 728 28.69 -5.85 0.90
CA LYS A 728 29.50 -5.98 2.12
C LYS A 728 30.68 -6.90 1.83
N TRP A 729 30.39 -8.03 1.18
CA TRP A 729 31.40 -8.98 0.74
C TRP A 729 32.43 -8.35 -0.21
N PHE A 730 32.00 -7.57 -1.21
CA PHE A 730 32.93 -6.90 -2.12
C PHE A 730 33.82 -5.87 -1.41
N LYS A 731 33.26 -5.08 -0.48
CA LYS A 731 34.04 -4.13 0.33
C LYS A 731 35.11 -4.84 1.17
N GLU A 732 34.73 -5.92 1.85
CA GLU A 732 35.67 -6.74 2.64
C GLU A 732 36.76 -7.32 1.73
N LYS A 733 36.39 -7.91 0.59
CA LYS A 733 37.33 -8.45 -0.40
C LYS A 733 38.28 -7.41 -1.00
N TYR A 734 37.79 -6.19 -1.25
CA TYR A 734 38.61 -5.09 -1.74
C TYR A 734 39.66 -4.68 -0.72
N VAL A 735 39.27 -4.57 0.56
CA VAL A 735 40.19 -4.24 1.65
C VAL A 735 41.23 -5.35 1.81
N GLU A 736 40.82 -6.62 1.84
CA GLU A 736 41.73 -7.78 1.88
C GLU A 736 42.77 -7.71 0.74
N SER A 737 42.31 -7.55 -0.49
CA SER A 737 43.20 -7.49 -1.68
C SER A 737 44.19 -6.34 -1.58
N ARG A 738 43.73 -5.15 -1.16
CA ARG A 738 44.59 -3.96 -1.03
C ARG A 738 45.65 -4.13 0.06
N THR A 739 45.32 -4.78 1.17
CA THR A 739 46.32 -5.09 2.22
C THR A 739 47.37 -6.06 1.70
N GLN A 740 46.97 -7.09 0.94
CA GLN A 740 47.91 -8.02 0.30
C GLN A 740 48.83 -7.32 -0.71
N PHE A 741 48.29 -6.46 -1.58
CA PHE A 741 49.10 -5.69 -2.53
C PHE A 741 50.12 -4.77 -1.83
N THR A 742 49.75 -4.18 -0.69
CA THR A 742 50.66 -3.31 0.07
C THR A 742 51.82 -4.12 0.65
N LEU A 743 51.56 -5.33 1.14
CA LEU A 743 52.59 -6.26 1.63
C LEU A 743 53.50 -6.78 0.50
N ILE A 744 52.94 -7.07 -0.69
CA ILE A 744 53.72 -7.54 -1.84
C ILE A 744 54.55 -6.39 -2.43
N GLY A 745 54.02 -5.16 -2.42
CA GLY A 745 54.70 -3.97 -2.94
C GLY A 745 56.01 -3.65 -2.23
N SER A 746 56.14 -3.96 -0.92
CA SER A 746 57.40 -3.81 -0.20
C SER A 746 58.49 -4.80 -0.61
N ASP A 747 58.13 -5.93 -1.24
CA ASP A 747 59.04 -7.01 -1.65
C ASP A 747 59.09 -7.21 -3.19
N PHE A 748 58.60 -6.24 -3.97
CA PHE A 748 58.41 -6.40 -5.42
C PHE A 748 59.73 -6.59 -6.19
N GLU A 749 60.81 -5.95 -5.74
CA GLU A 749 62.14 -6.05 -6.39
C GLU A 749 62.74 -7.47 -6.33
N ASN A 750 62.28 -8.32 -5.41
CA ASN A 750 62.80 -9.67 -5.21
C ASN A 750 61.97 -10.77 -5.92
N HIS A 751 60.86 -10.42 -6.57
CA HIS A 751 59.94 -11.40 -7.18
C HIS A 751 60.29 -11.70 -8.64
N LYS A 752 60.63 -12.96 -8.94
CA LYS A 752 60.75 -13.44 -10.33
C LYS A 752 59.37 -13.65 -10.95
N LEU A 753 59.17 -13.14 -12.17
CA LEU A 753 57.96 -13.40 -12.96
C LEU A 753 57.80 -14.91 -13.18
N LYS A 754 56.73 -15.49 -12.65
CA LYS A 754 56.32 -16.88 -12.92
C LYS A 754 55.20 -16.86 -13.95
N GLN A 755 55.23 -17.80 -14.89
CA GLN A 755 54.10 -18.06 -15.76
C GLN A 755 52.99 -18.71 -14.92
N ILE A 756 51.84 -18.04 -14.81
CA ILE A 756 50.71 -18.47 -13.96
C ILE A 756 49.72 -19.34 -14.76
N GLY A 757 49.68 -19.23 -16.09
CA GLY A 757 48.79 -20.06 -16.91
C GLY A 757 48.92 -19.84 -18.42
N ARG A 758 48.17 -20.63 -19.22
CA ARG A 758 48.05 -20.47 -20.69
C ARG A 758 46.58 -20.51 -21.11
N PHE A 759 46.02 -19.34 -21.40
CA PHE A 759 44.66 -19.22 -21.94
C PHE A 759 44.64 -19.56 -23.44
N ILE A 760 44.18 -20.77 -23.77
CA ILE A 760 44.01 -21.23 -25.16
C ILE A 760 42.55 -21.02 -25.55
N GLY A 761 42.30 -20.33 -26.66
CA GLY A 761 40.95 -20.18 -27.19
C GLY A 761 40.39 -21.55 -27.62
N GLU A 762 39.13 -21.82 -27.31
CA GLU A 762 38.43 -23.04 -27.75
C GLU A 762 38.60 -23.25 -29.26
N GLU A 763 38.94 -24.48 -29.66
CA GLU A 763 39.09 -24.86 -31.06
C GLU A 763 37.75 -24.69 -31.80
N GLY A 764 37.71 -23.78 -32.78
CA GLY A 764 36.57 -23.62 -33.70
C GLY A 764 36.05 -22.20 -33.91
N HIS A 765 36.39 -21.22 -33.06
CA HIS A 765 36.03 -19.82 -33.26
C HIS A 765 37.25 -18.91 -33.06
N GLU A 766 37.63 -18.16 -34.10
CA GLU A 766 38.69 -17.14 -34.06
C GLU A 766 38.31 -15.98 -33.11
N PHE A 767 38.39 -16.20 -31.80
CA PHE A 767 38.36 -15.12 -30.81
C PHE A 767 39.73 -14.46 -30.77
N ASN A 768 39.86 -13.29 -31.39
CA ASN A 768 41.12 -12.56 -31.43
C ASN A 768 41.19 -11.54 -30.29
N PRO A 769 41.98 -11.77 -29.23
CA PRO A 769 42.02 -10.89 -28.07
C PRO A 769 42.60 -9.52 -28.46
N GLY A 770 41.84 -8.45 -28.21
CA GLY A 770 42.26 -7.07 -28.47
C GLY A 770 42.67 -6.33 -27.20
N ASN A 771 41.77 -6.30 -26.23
CA ASN A 771 41.97 -5.60 -24.96
C ASN A 771 41.82 -6.57 -23.79
N MET A 772 42.68 -6.43 -22.79
CA MET A 772 42.68 -7.27 -21.58
C MET A 772 42.63 -6.37 -20.35
N LEU A 773 41.79 -6.73 -19.38
CA LEU A 773 41.61 -5.98 -18.14
C LEU A 773 41.43 -6.93 -16.96
N PHE A 774 42.35 -6.88 -16.00
CA PHE A 774 42.22 -7.61 -14.74
C PHE A 774 41.15 -6.97 -13.85
N HIS A 775 40.40 -7.81 -13.14
CA HIS A 775 39.50 -7.36 -12.09
C HIS A 775 40.30 -6.81 -10.90
N PRO A 776 39.86 -5.72 -10.24
CA PRO A 776 40.62 -5.09 -9.15
C PRO A 776 40.82 -5.98 -7.91
N THR A 777 39.95 -6.96 -7.66
CA THR A 777 39.95 -7.75 -6.40
C THR A 777 39.80 -9.25 -6.59
N LEU A 778 39.36 -9.70 -7.75
CA LEU A 778 39.03 -11.10 -8.02
C LEU A 778 40.04 -11.63 -9.03
N PRO A 779 40.33 -12.94 -9.03
CA PRO A 779 41.22 -13.59 -9.99
C PRO A 779 40.52 -13.74 -11.36
N LEU A 780 39.99 -12.64 -11.90
CA LEU A 780 39.21 -12.61 -13.13
C LEU A 780 39.89 -11.70 -14.15
N LEU A 781 39.95 -12.17 -15.39
CA LEU A 781 40.50 -11.45 -16.53
C LEU A 781 39.40 -11.25 -17.57
N VAL A 782 39.08 -9.99 -17.86
CA VAL A 782 38.13 -9.62 -18.91
C VAL A 782 38.91 -9.40 -20.21
N VAL A 783 38.45 -10.02 -21.29
CA VAL A 783 39.07 -9.92 -22.62
C VAL A 783 38.01 -9.51 -23.64
N GLY A 784 38.25 -8.39 -24.33
CA GLY A 784 37.44 -7.92 -25.45
C GLY A 784 38.06 -8.36 -26.78
N SER A 785 37.22 -8.76 -27.73
CA SER A 785 37.67 -9.11 -29.08
C SER A 785 38.11 -7.87 -29.89
N ASN A 786 39.20 -8.03 -30.66
CA ASN A 786 39.64 -7.06 -31.68
C ASN A 786 38.83 -7.19 -32.98
N LYS A 787 38.15 -8.32 -33.20
CA LYS A 787 37.28 -8.54 -34.36
C LYS A 787 35.89 -8.94 -33.86
N GLY A 788 34.93 -8.03 -33.97
CA GLY A 788 33.57 -8.22 -33.50
C GLY A 788 33.32 -7.68 -32.08
N SER A 789 32.21 -8.10 -31.49
CA SER A 789 31.62 -7.50 -30.30
C SER A 789 31.66 -8.38 -29.06
N THR A 790 32.36 -9.51 -29.08
CA THR A 790 32.37 -10.46 -27.97
C THR A 790 33.31 -10.03 -26.85
N ILE A 791 32.82 -10.10 -25.62
CA ILE A 791 33.59 -9.97 -24.38
C ILE A 791 33.55 -11.30 -23.65
N ARG A 792 34.70 -11.76 -23.17
CA ARG A 792 34.86 -12.99 -22.40
C ARG A 792 35.50 -12.69 -21.05
N VAL A 793 35.05 -13.38 -20.01
CA VAL A 793 35.60 -13.31 -18.66
C VAL A 793 36.24 -14.66 -18.36
N PHE A 794 37.54 -14.66 -18.08
CA PHE A 794 38.32 -15.83 -17.74
C PHE A 794 38.62 -15.82 -16.24
N ASP A 795 38.54 -16.98 -15.61
CA ASP A 795 39.08 -17.17 -14.26
C ASP A 795 40.56 -17.56 -14.37
N THR A 796 41.41 -16.77 -13.73
CA THR A 796 42.86 -16.97 -13.79
C THR A 796 43.33 -18.17 -12.99
N ASN A 797 42.52 -18.66 -12.04
CA ASN A 797 42.87 -19.84 -11.24
C ASN A 797 42.48 -21.14 -11.92
N SER A 798 41.31 -21.18 -12.58
CA SER A 798 40.82 -22.38 -13.25
C SER A 798 41.12 -22.43 -14.76
N GLU A 799 41.67 -21.35 -15.32
CA GLU A 799 41.95 -21.18 -16.75
C GLU A 799 40.71 -21.35 -17.65
N SER A 800 39.50 -21.18 -17.09
CA SER A 800 38.23 -21.44 -17.79
C SER A 800 37.47 -20.15 -18.08
N VAL A 801 36.59 -20.17 -19.10
CA VAL A 801 35.68 -19.06 -19.40
C VAL A 801 34.52 -19.11 -18.43
N VAL A 802 34.37 -18.07 -17.61
CA VAL A 802 33.27 -17.90 -16.65
C VAL A 802 32.02 -17.37 -17.34
N ASN A 803 32.20 -16.37 -18.21
CA ASN A 803 31.10 -15.69 -18.88
C ASN A 803 31.53 -15.16 -20.26
N ALA A 804 30.59 -15.07 -21.19
CA ALA A 804 30.79 -14.46 -22.49
C ALA A 804 29.50 -13.79 -22.97
N TRP A 805 29.59 -12.56 -23.48
CA TRP A 805 28.43 -11.86 -24.05
C TRP A 805 28.80 -10.92 -25.20
N ASN A 806 27.76 -10.43 -25.87
CA ASN A 806 27.87 -9.47 -26.97
C ASN A 806 27.75 -8.03 -26.45
N ASN A 807 28.73 -7.20 -26.76
CA ASN A 807 28.81 -5.79 -26.37
C ASN A 807 27.88 -4.86 -27.18
N LEU A 808 27.05 -5.39 -28.08
CA LEU A 808 26.08 -4.62 -28.88
C LEU A 808 26.73 -3.54 -29.76
N ASN A 809 27.88 -3.86 -30.36
CA ASN A 809 28.56 -2.95 -31.28
C ASN A 809 27.79 -2.84 -32.60
N SER A 810 27.75 -1.66 -33.20
CA SER A 810 27.11 -1.47 -34.51
C SER A 810 28.00 -2.03 -35.62
N GLY A 811 27.50 -3.02 -36.38
CA GLY A 811 28.24 -3.63 -37.49
C GLY A 811 29.54 -4.32 -37.05
N ASN A 812 30.62 -4.16 -37.82
CA ASN A 812 31.91 -4.83 -37.59
C ASN A 812 32.85 -4.06 -36.63
N LYS A 813 32.33 -3.12 -35.83
CA LYS A 813 33.14 -2.30 -34.92
C LYS A 813 33.68 -3.13 -33.75
N SER A 814 34.94 -2.91 -33.38
CA SER A 814 35.63 -3.62 -32.28
C SER A 814 35.60 -2.83 -30.98
N VAL A 815 35.92 -3.51 -29.87
CA VAL A 815 36.11 -2.89 -28.55
C VAL A 815 37.49 -2.23 -28.53
N SER A 816 37.54 -0.92 -28.34
CA SER A 816 38.77 -0.10 -28.38
C SER A 816 39.42 0.11 -27.01
N GLY A 817 38.65 -0.01 -25.92
CA GLY A 817 39.13 0.19 -24.55
C GLY A 817 38.15 -0.36 -23.50
N MET A 818 38.67 -0.68 -22.32
CA MET A 818 37.89 -1.20 -21.19
C MET A 818 38.42 -0.63 -19.87
N THR A 819 37.55 -0.33 -18.92
CA THR A 819 37.93 0.11 -17.58
C THR A 819 36.87 -0.27 -16.54
N TRP A 820 37.26 -0.29 -15.27
CA TRP A 820 36.35 -0.47 -14.13
C TRP A 820 35.94 0.86 -13.52
N ILE A 821 34.67 0.97 -13.10
CA ILE A 821 34.14 1.98 -12.18
C ILE A 821 33.57 1.29 -10.93
N ASN A 822 33.31 2.02 -9.85
CA ASN A 822 32.85 1.47 -8.56
C ASN A 822 33.78 0.39 -7.98
N LYS A 823 35.10 0.59 -8.09
CA LYS A 823 36.12 -0.38 -7.70
C LYS A 823 36.07 -0.74 -6.21
N THR A 824 35.60 0.18 -5.35
CA THR A 824 35.48 -0.02 -3.90
C THR A 824 34.15 -0.65 -3.45
N ASP A 825 33.17 -0.82 -4.35
CA ASP A 825 31.84 -1.37 -4.04
C ASP A 825 31.51 -2.53 -5.00
N ILE A 826 30.41 -2.47 -5.78
CA ILE A 826 30.16 -3.45 -6.85
C ILE A 826 30.75 -2.89 -8.16
N PRO A 827 31.84 -3.47 -8.66
CA PRO A 827 32.52 -2.96 -9.85
C PRO A 827 31.67 -3.16 -11.10
N MET A 828 31.59 -2.12 -11.92
CA MET A 828 30.93 -2.16 -13.22
C MET A 828 31.95 -2.02 -14.34
N LEU A 829 31.74 -2.78 -15.42
CA LEU A 829 32.63 -2.80 -16.57
C LEU A 829 32.20 -1.73 -17.56
N VAL A 830 33.11 -0.80 -17.87
CA VAL A 830 32.93 0.19 -18.93
C VAL A 830 33.70 -0.25 -20.16
N THR A 831 33.05 -0.25 -21.30
CA THR A 831 33.62 -0.61 -22.60
C THR A 831 33.48 0.57 -23.56
N SER A 832 34.52 0.85 -24.34
CA SER A 832 34.46 1.78 -25.47
C SER A 832 34.63 1.05 -26.78
N THR A 833 34.00 1.56 -27.84
CA THR A 833 34.11 1.04 -29.20
C THR A 833 34.77 2.05 -30.14
N ASN A 834 35.21 1.59 -31.31
CA ASN A 834 35.94 2.42 -32.28
C ASN A 834 35.17 3.65 -32.78
N ASP A 835 33.84 3.66 -32.69
CA ASP A 835 32.95 4.77 -33.04
C ASP A 835 32.70 5.76 -31.90
N GLY A 836 33.39 5.61 -30.77
CA GLY A 836 33.23 6.50 -29.63
C GLY A 836 32.03 6.17 -28.74
N ALA A 837 31.32 5.07 -28.98
CA ALA A 837 30.27 4.61 -28.09
C ALA A 837 30.85 4.00 -26.81
N ILE A 838 30.18 4.27 -25.69
CA ILE A 838 30.51 3.81 -24.36
C ILE A 838 29.33 3.03 -23.81
N ARG A 839 29.61 1.89 -23.18
CA ARG A 839 28.61 1.01 -22.58
C ARG A 839 29.07 0.59 -21.20
N ILE A 840 28.16 0.64 -20.23
CA ILE A 840 28.40 0.29 -18.83
C ILE A 840 27.60 -0.97 -18.49
N TRP A 841 28.29 -2.01 -18.03
CA TRP A 841 27.73 -3.33 -17.77
C TRP A 841 27.78 -3.70 -16.30
N ARG A 842 26.71 -4.34 -15.82
CA ARG A 842 26.58 -4.92 -14.49
C ARG A 842 26.27 -6.43 -14.58
N ASN A 843 26.52 -7.16 -13.48
CA ASN A 843 26.36 -8.61 -13.38
C ASN A 843 27.20 -9.39 -14.41
N TRP A 844 28.37 -8.85 -14.76
CA TRP A 844 29.31 -9.42 -15.73
C TRP A 844 29.92 -10.76 -15.28
N GLU A 845 29.68 -11.18 -14.03
CA GLU A 845 30.16 -12.43 -13.43
C GLU A 845 29.31 -13.65 -13.85
N ASP A 846 27.98 -13.49 -13.89
CA ASP A 846 27.04 -14.60 -14.04
C ASP A 846 26.56 -14.73 -15.49
N SER A 847 26.77 -15.92 -16.09
CA SER A 847 26.38 -16.19 -17.47
C SER A 847 24.89 -15.96 -17.71
N GLY A 848 24.55 -15.07 -18.65
CA GLY A 848 23.17 -14.78 -19.05
C GLY A 848 22.43 -13.74 -18.18
N SER A 849 23.07 -13.19 -17.14
CA SER A 849 22.46 -12.18 -16.25
C SER A 849 22.94 -10.74 -16.51
N ASN A 850 23.77 -10.54 -17.53
CA ASN A 850 24.42 -9.27 -17.85
C ASN A 850 23.38 -8.19 -18.17
N VAL A 851 23.49 -7.04 -17.51
CA VAL A 851 22.58 -5.90 -17.72
C VAL A 851 23.39 -4.71 -18.24
N LEU A 852 22.95 -4.14 -19.37
CA LEU A 852 23.41 -2.84 -19.83
C LEU A 852 22.78 -1.76 -18.94
N VAL A 853 23.59 -1.06 -18.16
CA VAL A 853 23.13 -0.05 -17.19
C VAL A 853 22.89 1.30 -17.87
N SER A 854 23.85 1.74 -18.67
CA SER A 854 23.80 2.99 -19.43
C SER A 854 24.75 2.89 -20.63
N SER A 855 24.45 3.63 -21.69
CA SER A 855 25.29 3.71 -22.88
C SER A 855 25.18 5.08 -23.53
N PHE A 856 26.27 5.64 -24.05
CA PHE A 856 26.25 6.97 -24.69
C PHE A 856 27.44 7.19 -25.63
N LYS A 857 27.36 8.21 -26.48
CA LYS A 857 28.44 8.56 -27.42
C LYS A 857 29.46 9.46 -26.71
N GLY A 858 30.51 8.86 -26.18
CA GLY A 858 31.56 9.55 -25.42
C GLY A 858 32.55 10.33 -26.29
N VAL A 859 32.66 10.01 -27.58
CA VAL A 859 33.44 10.78 -28.56
C VAL A 859 32.58 11.08 -29.78
N MET A 860 32.44 12.37 -30.10
CA MET A 860 31.52 12.89 -31.13
C MET A 860 32.24 13.32 -32.42
N GLU A 861 33.47 12.84 -32.66
CA GLU A 861 34.23 13.18 -33.87
C GLU A 861 33.81 12.24 -35.02
N GLU A 862 33.59 12.79 -36.22
CA GLU A 862 33.13 12.03 -37.42
C GLU A 862 34.19 11.03 -37.94
N CYS A 863 35.47 11.27 -37.67
CA CYS A 863 36.57 10.40 -38.07
C CYS A 863 37.45 10.08 -36.86
N LEU A 864 37.29 8.86 -36.35
CA LEU A 864 38.18 8.26 -35.36
C LEU A 864 39.29 7.46 -36.08
N PRO A 865 40.51 7.41 -35.53
CA PRO A 865 41.61 6.68 -36.15
C PRO A 865 41.38 5.16 -36.04
N ASP A 866 42.16 4.34 -36.74
CA ASP A 866 42.13 2.87 -36.62
C ASP A 866 42.27 2.36 -35.16
N ILE A 867 42.83 3.20 -34.28
CA ILE A 867 43.07 2.94 -32.85
C ILE A 867 41.77 3.08 -32.00
N GLY A 868 40.74 3.74 -32.53
CA GLY A 868 39.43 3.94 -31.88
C GLY A 868 39.45 4.86 -30.64
N ALA A 869 38.28 5.14 -30.07
CA ALA A 869 38.16 5.95 -28.86
C ALA A 869 38.77 5.24 -27.64
N LYS A 870 39.54 5.95 -26.81
CA LYS A 870 40.08 5.38 -25.55
C LYS A 870 39.26 5.86 -24.35
N VAL A 871 39.14 4.99 -23.35
CA VAL A 871 38.37 5.24 -22.13
C VAL A 871 39.20 4.92 -20.89
N VAL A 872 39.14 5.81 -19.89
CA VAL A 872 39.82 5.64 -18.60
C VAL A 872 38.89 6.11 -17.48
N GLY A 873 38.70 5.28 -16.45
CA GLY A 873 37.96 5.67 -15.25
C GLY A 873 38.83 6.51 -14.31
N LEU A 874 38.34 7.68 -13.90
CA LEU A 874 38.94 8.53 -12.87
C LEU A 874 38.14 8.41 -11.57
N GLY A 875 38.66 7.64 -10.61
CA GLY A 875 37.96 7.41 -9.35
C GLY A 875 36.71 6.54 -9.54
N GLU A 876 35.63 6.88 -8.82
CA GLU A 876 34.39 6.08 -8.81
C GLU A 876 33.28 6.63 -9.72
N SER A 877 33.28 7.93 -10.01
CA SER A 877 32.16 8.61 -10.69
C SER A 877 32.54 9.40 -11.95
N ARG A 878 33.83 9.48 -12.33
CA ARG A 878 34.26 10.24 -13.51
C ARG A 878 34.88 9.34 -14.57
N LEU A 879 34.63 9.68 -15.83
CA LEU A 879 35.13 8.96 -16.98
C LEU A 879 35.84 9.92 -17.94
N LEU A 880 37.06 9.58 -18.33
CA LEU A 880 37.78 10.27 -19.40
C LEU A 880 37.62 9.52 -20.70
N THR A 881 37.32 10.26 -21.76
CA THR A 881 37.24 9.74 -23.12
C THR A 881 38.14 10.56 -24.02
N ALA A 882 38.97 9.89 -24.80
CA ALA A 882 39.91 10.56 -25.70
C ALA A 882 39.65 10.13 -27.15
N GLY A 883 39.51 11.14 -28.01
CA GLY A 883 39.48 11.00 -29.47
C GLY A 883 40.79 11.47 -30.12
N ASN A 884 40.72 11.94 -31.36
CA ASN A 884 41.89 12.42 -32.11
C ASN A 884 42.41 13.77 -31.61
N SER A 885 41.48 14.68 -31.28
CA SER A 885 41.82 16.08 -31.01
C SER A 885 41.32 16.59 -29.66
N MET A 886 40.43 15.84 -29.01
CA MET A 886 39.75 16.26 -27.79
C MET A 886 39.79 15.16 -26.71
N ILE A 887 40.00 15.59 -25.47
CA ILE A 887 39.79 14.80 -24.25
C ILE A 887 38.53 15.34 -23.57
N ARG A 888 37.57 14.47 -23.32
CA ARG A 888 36.31 14.80 -22.65
C ARG A 888 36.29 14.17 -21.26
N ILE A 889 35.79 14.92 -20.30
CA ILE A 889 35.58 14.48 -18.92
C ILE A 889 34.07 14.38 -18.70
N TRP A 890 33.61 13.18 -18.39
CA TRP A 890 32.21 12.88 -18.12
C TRP A 890 32.03 12.66 -16.62
N ASP A 891 31.04 13.33 -16.05
CA ASP A 891 30.55 13.06 -14.70
C ASP A 891 29.42 12.05 -14.82
N LEU A 892 29.66 10.81 -14.43
CA LEU A 892 28.67 9.73 -14.51
C LEU A 892 27.56 9.92 -13.46
N GLU A 893 27.79 10.64 -12.36
CA GLU A 893 26.74 10.88 -11.36
C GLU A 893 25.65 11.81 -11.91
N LYS A 894 26.06 12.81 -12.70
CA LYS A 894 25.18 13.76 -13.39
C LYS A 894 24.75 13.29 -14.78
N GLU A 895 25.48 12.32 -15.34
CA GLU A 895 25.42 11.90 -16.73
C GLU A 895 25.55 13.12 -17.67
N GLU A 896 26.57 13.93 -17.43
CA GLU A 896 26.86 15.17 -18.18
C GLU A 896 28.34 15.28 -18.55
N LEU A 897 28.60 16.06 -19.60
CA LEU A 897 29.95 16.43 -20.01
C LEU A 897 30.44 17.59 -19.12
N GLU A 898 31.37 17.29 -18.20
CA GLU A 898 31.93 18.27 -17.25
C GLU A 898 32.93 19.21 -17.93
N ALA A 899 33.81 18.66 -18.77
CA ALA A 899 34.85 19.45 -19.43
C ALA A 899 35.24 18.85 -20.78
N ASN A 900 35.65 19.74 -21.69
CA ASN A 900 36.16 19.40 -23.01
C ASN A 900 37.50 20.09 -23.23
N ILE A 901 38.57 19.31 -23.34
CA ILE A 901 39.95 19.77 -23.37
C ILE A 901 40.53 19.48 -24.75
N ARG A 902 40.93 20.54 -25.46
CA ARG A 902 41.57 20.42 -26.78
C ARG A 902 43.04 20.04 -26.61
N MET A 903 43.45 18.98 -27.30
CA MET A 903 44.86 18.55 -27.35
C MET A 903 45.65 19.50 -28.26
N LYS A 904 46.86 19.89 -27.84
CA LYS A 904 47.72 20.81 -28.60
C LYS A 904 48.28 20.20 -29.90
N THR A 905 48.32 18.87 -29.97
CA THR A 905 48.76 18.07 -31.12
C THR A 905 47.79 16.90 -31.27
N SER A 906 47.34 16.62 -32.50
CA SER A 906 46.54 15.42 -32.80
C SER A 906 47.36 14.17 -32.49
N ILE A 907 46.72 13.15 -31.92
CA ILE A 907 47.31 11.83 -31.74
C ILE A 907 47.35 11.18 -33.14
N THR A 908 48.44 11.38 -33.87
CA THR A 908 48.70 10.73 -35.17
C THR A 908 49.22 9.32 -34.96
#